data_AF-A0A2N2WTH6-F1
#
_entry.id   AF-A0A2N2WTH6-F1
#
_cell.length_a   1.000
_cell.length_b   1.000
_cell.length_c   1.000
_cell.angle_alpha   90.00
_cell.angle_beta   90.00
_cell.angle_gamma   90.00
#
_symmetry.space_group_name_H-M   'P 1'
#
loop_
_entity.id
_entity.type
_entity.pdbx_description
1 polymer ?
#
loop_
_entity_poly.entity_id
_entity_poly.type
_entity_poly.pdbx_seq_one_letter_code
_entity_poly.pdbx_strand_id
1 'polypeptide(L)'
;MIKILQRVFLIAVMLICTISTIKASSVSGKLGKGEQSEVLNIEVVRGVVLDENGRGVAGVVVSDGFWVCKSDAGGRFSFVPTERARFVFMSTPDGYEQVGSFFYRIDGKGIDGKGGIDSVDGADELVFRVVKSEARDAESPAVRSEFLHLGDTEARIHKDWVDVLKEYVVYNRPAFVLFNGDICYENGLRFHARELTSGNLGVRAVYTLGNHDLVDGAYGEELYEELFGPVWYSFNSGGVHFVNIPVLQGDRKPSYSADDVYAWLKKDLDAIPVGMPVILMDHHFVGYGDDFHLKGEKVSVNLLDYNLKAYLYAHYHINLLERSPRTGVTTIATMSPNKGGIDHTPSSFRLIKFDRNGNLGSEIRYASLKGHIAATIYPANILGKGSSAKDKLPANKKLSANENASAKNKLSANEKESADSSYELIANVYDTRTEVAEVTARFNGADYHLQKVSEWTWRATLPGGEMAGGKGALGMASGKGASGKISGDGALGMAGGAVVTAKFGNGMVVKGVARVPADIGEFTPRKEDAFRPAIKWVTSLGSHTFMTSPLVVGDLVVSATFDDNGKGGSAIHAMRKSDGSVVWRVPLLNSVKNNMALWEGTLLACDVVGNLYAIEALSGRVMWSKSLREKELHPVYTQGVTVHNGIVYAGHGHYLTALKVSNGEVLWKNTAWRGGVCTVASPVVEPESGVLLTAAYWTGRFAHNAVTGELLWEKRDDDTRIADNSPVFFKGRFFYASPGHIMEVDPLSGKELVKHAINYTINNNSRPVVTDKLFIVGTTDKGVAAFDRENGYKELWNFKTNPALIYTAPYTKDFQMTVESGAFLDRVAITGEEVIYFGANDGYLYSVNARNGVFRWRINLAAPVLGNIVVSEGVLYASDFAGNVWAISVN
;
A
#
# COMPACT_ATOMS: atom_id res chain seq x y z
N MET A 1 -10.55 28.19 -51.92
CA MET A 1 -9.28 28.95 -52.00
C MET A 1 -8.32 28.26 -51.04
N ILE A 2 -7.42 27.38 -51.46
CA ILE A 2 -6.37 27.55 -52.47
C ILE A 2 -5.54 28.79 -52.12
N LYS A 3 -4.24 28.55 -51.87
CA LYS A 3 -3.22 29.45 -51.28
C LYS A 3 -3.17 29.46 -49.75
N ILE A 4 -2.64 28.39 -49.16
CA ILE A 4 -1.42 28.37 -48.31
C ILE A 4 -1.14 26.88 -48.02
N LEU A 5 -0.75 26.19 -49.08
CA LEU A 5 -0.30 24.80 -49.10
C LEU A 5 0.40 24.64 -50.46
N GLN A 6 1.61 25.22 -50.58
CA GLN A 6 2.54 25.09 -51.72
C GLN A 6 3.78 26.02 -51.51
N ARG A 7 4.56 25.75 -50.46
CA ARG A 7 6.02 25.98 -50.49
C ARG A 7 6.71 24.66 -50.17
N VAL A 8 6.32 23.68 -50.98
CA VAL A 8 7.08 22.48 -51.35
C VAL A 8 8.39 23.01 -51.96
N PHE A 9 9.53 22.73 -51.35
CA PHE A 9 10.34 21.53 -51.58
C PHE A 9 11.17 21.65 -52.87
N LEU A 10 12.47 21.37 -52.70
CA LEU A 10 13.41 20.87 -53.69
C LEU A 10 14.00 21.87 -54.70
N ILE A 11 15.32 22.04 -54.58
CA ILE A 11 16.38 21.82 -55.59
C ILE A 11 17.63 22.49 -54.97
N ALA A 12 18.55 21.74 -54.35
CA ALA A 12 19.67 21.06 -55.02
C ALA A 12 20.61 22.09 -55.69
N VAL A 13 21.93 22.10 -55.59
CA VAL A 13 22.97 21.11 -55.28
C VAL A 13 24.32 21.84 -55.58
N MET A 14 25.44 21.39 -54.99
CA MET A 14 26.84 21.65 -55.43
C MET A 14 27.38 23.09 -55.29
N LEU A 15 28.68 23.39 -55.17
CA LEU A 15 29.95 22.74 -54.82
C LEU A 15 30.98 23.90 -54.95
N ILE A 16 32.17 23.72 -54.37
CA ILE A 16 33.47 24.34 -54.75
C ILE A 16 34.06 25.36 -53.77
N CYS A 17 35.27 24.96 -53.38
CA CYS A 17 36.36 25.56 -52.63
C CYS A 17 36.68 27.04 -52.91
N THR A 18 37.24 27.72 -51.89
CA THR A 18 38.45 28.54 -52.09
C THR A 18 39.24 28.67 -50.78
N ILE A 19 40.54 28.41 -50.92
CA ILE A 19 41.62 28.67 -49.96
C ILE A 19 41.77 30.17 -49.74
N SER A 20 42.05 30.61 -48.52
CA SER A 20 42.71 31.90 -48.24
C SER A 20 43.43 31.86 -46.90
N THR A 21 44.75 31.72 -46.97
CA THR A 21 45.71 32.03 -45.90
C THR A 21 45.83 33.55 -45.73
N ILE A 22 45.57 34.10 -44.54
CA ILE A 22 46.11 35.40 -44.12
C ILE A 22 46.58 35.34 -42.66
N LYS A 23 47.76 35.93 -42.47
CA LYS A 23 48.66 35.97 -41.31
C LYS A 23 48.07 36.60 -40.05
N ALA A 24 48.66 36.18 -38.94
CA ALA A 24 48.55 36.71 -37.59
C ALA A 24 48.81 38.23 -37.49
N SER A 25 48.00 38.88 -36.66
CA SER A 25 48.38 40.08 -35.90
C SER A 25 47.91 39.90 -34.46
N SER A 26 48.88 39.94 -33.55
CA SER A 26 48.78 39.80 -32.11
C SER A 26 47.90 40.88 -31.46
N VAL A 27 46.92 40.48 -30.66
CA VAL A 27 46.45 41.28 -29.52
C VAL A 27 46.26 40.33 -28.33
N SER A 28 47.07 40.57 -27.31
CA SER A 28 47.09 39.89 -26.02
C SER A 28 45.79 40.09 -25.25
N GLY A 29 45.07 39.00 -24.98
CA GLY A 29 44.00 38.92 -23.99
C GLY A 29 44.16 37.63 -23.21
N LYS A 30 44.28 37.74 -21.90
CA LYS A 30 44.57 36.64 -20.96
C LYS A 30 43.63 35.44 -21.16
N LEU A 31 44.19 34.30 -21.57
CA LEU A 31 43.55 33.00 -21.42
C LEU A 31 43.48 32.64 -19.93
N GLY A 32 42.26 32.59 -19.38
CA GLY A 32 41.97 31.73 -18.24
C GLY A 32 42.16 30.28 -18.67
N LYS A 33 42.85 29.50 -17.84
CA LYS A 33 43.18 28.09 -18.06
C LYS A 33 41.92 27.32 -18.47
N GLY A 34 41.90 26.83 -19.71
CA GLY A 34 41.05 25.70 -20.07
C GLY A 34 41.59 24.47 -19.34
N GLU A 35 40.70 23.76 -18.66
CA GLU A 35 40.96 22.37 -18.30
C GLU A 35 41.08 21.58 -19.60
N GLN A 36 42.27 21.05 -19.83
CA GLN A 36 42.48 19.98 -20.77
C GLN A 36 41.64 18.79 -20.28
N SER A 37 40.77 18.28 -21.13
CA SER A 37 40.24 16.93 -20.99
C SER A 37 41.44 15.98 -21.01
N GLU A 38 41.80 15.38 -19.88
CA GLU A 38 42.68 14.21 -19.85
C GLU A 38 41.98 13.10 -20.64
N VAL A 39 42.57 12.75 -21.78
CA VAL A 39 42.14 11.63 -22.60
C VAL A 39 42.45 10.34 -21.84
N LEU A 40 41.42 9.54 -21.54
CA LEU A 40 41.55 8.21 -20.95
C LEU A 40 42.41 7.30 -21.83
N ASN A 41 43.56 6.84 -21.33
CA ASN A 41 44.43 5.84 -21.97
C ASN A 41 44.29 4.47 -21.28
N ILE A 42 43.06 3.95 -21.12
CA ILE A 42 42.85 2.53 -20.83
C ILE A 42 42.57 1.83 -22.16
N GLU A 43 43.61 1.30 -22.81
CA GLU A 43 43.44 0.67 -24.13
C GLU A 43 42.57 -0.60 -24.06
N VAL A 44 42.69 -1.41 -23.00
CA VAL A 44 41.93 -2.65 -22.81
C VAL A 44 41.71 -2.92 -21.32
N VAL A 45 40.46 -3.16 -20.91
CA VAL A 45 40.11 -3.74 -19.61
C VAL A 45 40.31 -5.25 -19.69
N ARG A 46 40.98 -5.84 -18.70
CA ARG A 46 41.15 -7.30 -18.55
C ARG A 46 40.73 -7.74 -17.16
N GLY A 47 40.13 -8.92 -17.08
CA GLY A 47 39.78 -9.51 -15.80
C GLY A 47 39.38 -10.96 -15.89
N VAL A 48 39.04 -11.51 -14.72
CA VAL A 48 38.63 -12.89 -14.52
C VAL A 48 37.48 -12.97 -13.51
N VAL A 49 36.57 -13.93 -13.72
CA VAL A 49 35.53 -14.29 -12.75
C VAL A 49 35.89 -15.62 -12.12
N LEU A 50 36.04 -15.66 -10.79
CA LEU A 50 36.50 -16.82 -10.03
C LEU A 50 35.44 -17.32 -9.05
N ASP A 51 35.32 -18.63 -8.91
CA ASP A 51 34.53 -19.27 -7.86
C ASP A 51 35.26 -19.29 -6.50
N GLU A 52 34.61 -19.83 -5.46
CA GLU A 52 35.15 -19.90 -4.10
C GLU A 52 36.44 -20.74 -3.98
N ASN A 53 36.76 -21.55 -4.99
CA ASN A 53 37.95 -22.38 -5.07
C ASN A 53 39.02 -21.78 -6.00
N GLY A 54 38.82 -20.56 -6.51
CA GLY A 54 39.72 -19.89 -7.44
C GLY A 54 39.65 -20.44 -8.87
N ARG A 55 38.59 -21.14 -9.26
CA ARG A 55 38.40 -21.63 -10.64
C ARG A 55 37.64 -20.61 -11.47
N GLY A 56 38.03 -20.45 -12.73
CA GLY A 56 37.33 -19.61 -13.70
C GLY A 56 35.87 -20.01 -13.91
N VAL A 57 34.97 -19.03 -13.93
CA VAL A 57 33.54 -19.22 -14.21
C VAL A 57 33.23 -18.70 -15.61
N ALA A 58 32.84 -19.61 -16.49
CA ALA A 58 32.60 -19.33 -17.90
C ALA A 58 31.21 -18.75 -18.18
N GLY A 59 31.09 -17.99 -19.28
CA GLY A 59 29.82 -17.48 -19.78
C GLY A 59 29.20 -16.36 -18.93
N VAL A 60 29.94 -15.81 -17.96
CA VAL A 60 29.50 -14.71 -17.10
C VAL A 60 29.46 -13.44 -17.91
N VAL A 61 28.31 -12.76 -17.89
CA VAL A 61 28.11 -11.51 -18.60
C VAL A 61 28.86 -10.39 -17.87
N VAL A 62 29.72 -9.67 -18.58
CA VAL A 62 30.49 -8.52 -18.07
C VAL A 62 30.27 -7.32 -19.00
N SER A 63 30.06 -6.16 -18.40
CA SER A 63 29.61 -4.95 -19.10
C SER A 63 30.26 -3.69 -18.52
N ASP A 64 30.43 -2.67 -19.35
CA ASP A 64 30.85 -1.32 -18.95
C ASP A 64 29.67 -0.31 -18.89
N GLY A 65 28.46 -0.81 -19.11
CA GLY A 65 27.22 -0.02 -19.22
C GLY A 65 26.83 0.30 -20.65
N PHE A 66 27.66 0.00 -21.65
CA PHE A 66 27.40 0.25 -23.08
C PHE A 66 27.74 -0.96 -23.96
N TRP A 67 28.81 -1.67 -23.61
CA TRP A 67 29.29 -2.90 -24.22
C TRP A 67 29.01 -4.09 -23.30
N VAL A 68 28.82 -5.28 -23.90
CA VAL A 68 28.56 -6.53 -23.21
C VAL A 68 29.44 -7.62 -23.80
N CYS A 69 30.11 -8.39 -22.94
CA CYS A 69 30.87 -9.58 -23.32
C CYS A 69 30.61 -10.73 -22.34
N LYS A 70 31.10 -11.93 -22.67
CA LYS A 70 31.05 -13.10 -21.79
C LYS A 70 32.46 -13.56 -21.43
N SER A 71 32.62 -14.03 -20.20
CA SER A 71 33.84 -14.71 -19.80
C SER A 71 34.05 -16.02 -20.57
N ASP A 72 35.31 -16.35 -20.86
CA ASP A 72 35.69 -17.58 -21.54
C ASP A 72 35.69 -18.81 -20.61
N ALA A 73 36.16 -19.97 -21.11
CA ALA A 73 36.22 -21.20 -20.33
C ALA A 73 37.09 -21.11 -19.05
N GLY A 74 38.07 -20.19 -19.03
CA GLY A 74 38.91 -19.88 -17.87
C GLY A 74 38.37 -18.73 -17.02
N GLY A 75 37.16 -18.25 -17.29
CA GLY A 75 36.54 -17.13 -16.60
C GLY A 75 37.09 -15.76 -17.01
N ARG A 76 37.96 -15.69 -18.03
CA ARG A 76 38.64 -14.45 -18.44
C ARG A 76 37.77 -13.61 -19.37
N PHE A 77 37.88 -12.29 -19.28
CA PHE A 77 37.20 -11.33 -20.16
C PHE A 77 38.13 -10.17 -20.54
N SER A 78 37.88 -9.58 -21.70
CA SER A 78 38.55 -8.33 -22.09
C SER A 78 37.74 -7.54 -23.12
N PHE A 79 37.80 -6.22 -23.03
CA PHE A 79 37.17 -5.32 -23.99
C PHE A 79 37.81 -3.92 -23.90
N VAL A 80 37.62 -3.11 -24.95
CA VAL A 80 37.96 -1.68 -24.93
C VAL A 80 36.79 -0.95 -24.25
N PRO A 81 37.01 -0.25 -23.13
CA PRO A 81 35.93 0.44 -22.44
C PRO A 81 35.42 1.58 -23.33
N THR A 82 34.11 1.77 -23.32
CA THR A 82 33.46 2.89 -24.01
C THR A 82 33.92 4.20 -23.37
N GLU A 83 34.17 5.25 -24.16
CA GLU A 83 34.70 6.54 -23.66
C GLU A 83 33.88 7.15 -22.51
N ARG A 84 32.56 6.94 -22.52
CA ARG A 84 31.63 7.42 -21.48
C ARG A 84 31.43 6.45 -20.32
N ALA A 85 32.06 5.26 -20.35
CA ALA A 85 31.91 4.25 -19.31
C ALA A 85 32.56 4.71 -17.99
N ARG A 86 31.81 4.58 -16.89
CA ARG A 86 32.28 4.91 -15.54
C ARG A 86 32.44 3.69 -14.66
N PHE A 87 32.01 2.52 -15.13
CA PHE A 87 32.05 1.28 -14.38
C PHE A 87 32.38 0.08 -15.27
N VAL A 88 32.90 -0.97 -14.66
CA VAL A 88 32.87 -2.33 -15.19
C VAL A 88 32.13 -3.19 -14.18
N PHE A 89 31.11 -3.92 -14.60
CA PHE A 89 30.30 -4.75 -13.70
C PHE A 89 29.97 -6.12 -14.31
N MET A 90 29.79 -7.11 -13.44
CA MET A 90 29.30 -8.42 -13.83
C MET A 90 27.80 -8.58 -13.57
N SER A 91 27.13 -9.34 -14.43
CA SER A 91 25.84 -9.93 -14.10
C SER A 91 26.09 -11.22 -13.34
N THR A 92 25.73 -11.25 -12.05
CA THR A 92 25.90 -12.46 -11.22
C THR A 92 25.29 -13.67 -11.95
N PRO A 93 26.06 -14.74 -12.22
CA PRO A 93 25.57 -15.88 -12.99
C PRO A 93 24.56 -16.70 -12.16
N ASP A 94 23.65 -17.40 -12.84
CA ASP A 94 22.64 -18.22 -12.16
C ASP A 94 23.31 -19.35 -11.35
N GLY A 95 22.76 -19.63 -10.16
CA GLY A 95 23.34 -20.59 -9.21
C GLY A 95 24.54 -20.09 -8.41
N TYR A 96 24.87 -18.80 -8.50
CA TYR A 96 25.93 -18.17 -7.74
C TYR A 96 25.44 -16.94 -6.96
N GLU A 97 26.11 -16.63 -5.86
CA GLU A 97 26.02 -15.35 -5.16
C GLU A 97 27.33 -14.57 -5.35
N GLN A 98 27.24 -13.25 -5.50
CA GLN A 98 28.42 -12.40 -5.60
C GLN A 98 29.10 -12.22 -4.24
N VAL A 99 30.43 -12.23 -4.23
CA VAL A 99 31.24 -11.94 -3.04
C VAL A 99 31.91 -10.59 -3.22
N GLY A 100 31.66 -9.67 -2.30
CA GLY A 100 32.17 -8.30 -2.39
C GLY A 100 31.41 -7.47 -3.44
N SER A 101 32.13 -6.61 -4.15
CA SER A 101 31.53 -5.74 -5.17
C SER A 101 31.25 -6.51 -6.47
N PHE A 102 30.13 -6.21 -7.11
CA PHE A 102 29.83 -6.69 -8.47
C PHE A 102 30.30 -5.70 -9.55
N PHE A 103 30.88 -4.57 -9.15
CA PHE A 103 31.37 -3.53 -10.06
C PHE A 103 32.70 -2.92 -9.59
N TYR A 104 33.41 -2.31 -10.53
CA TYR A 104 34.57 -1.44 -10.31
C TYR A 104 34.34 -0.10 -11.00
N ARG A 105 34.80 1.00 -10.38
CA ARG A 105 34.71 2.34 -10.96
C ARG A 105 35.90 2.57 -11.90
N ILE A 106 35.63 3.14 -13.07
CA ILE A 106 36.63 3.67 -13.99
C ILE A 106 36.76 5.17 -13.67
N ASP A 107 37.96 5.61 -13.30
CA ASP A 107 38.27 7.02 -13.08
C ASP A 107 39.36 7.50 -14.05
N GLY A 108 39.58 8.82 -14.12
CA GLY A 108 40.59 9.44 -14.99
C GLY A 108 42.04 8.99 -14.73
N LYS A 109 42.28 8.12 -13.74
CA LYS A 109 43.59 7.56 -13.37
C LYS A 109 43.68 6.05 -13.59
N GLY A 110 42.61 5.37 -14.00
CA GLY A 110 42.56 3.93 -14.16
C GLY A 110 41.26 3.32 -13.62
N ILE A 111 41.31 2.07 -13.18
CA ILE A 111 40.17 1.44 -12.49
C ILE A 111 40.47 1.55 -10.99
N ASP A 112 39.54 2.12 -10.20
CA ASP A 112 39.68 2.19 -8.73
C ASP A 112 39.59 0.76 -8.16
N GLY A 113 40.76 0.17 -7.96
CA GLY A 113 40.95 -1.23 -7.62
C GLY A 113 41.15 -1.49 -6.13
N LYS A 114 40.58 -0.68 -5.23
CA LYS A 114 40.66 -0.91 -3.76
C LYS A 114 40.17 -2.32 -3.39
N GLY A 115 41.09 -3.28 -3.40
CA GLY A 115 40.89 -4.68 -3.05
C GLY A 115 40.42 -5.63 -4.18
N GLY A 116 40.50 -5.25 -5.47
CA GLY A 116 40.00 -6.09 -6.57
C GLY A 116 40.82 -6.13 -7.86
N ILE A 117 41.95 -5.43 -7.89
CA ILE A 117 43.02 -5.69 -8.87
C ILE A 117 43.99 -6.65 -8.16
N ASP A 118 43.93 -7.93 -8.53
CA ASP A 118 44.92 -8.91 -8.09
C ASP A 118 45.93 -9.13 -9.22
N SER A 119 47.19 -9.37 -8.86
CA SER A 119 48.16 -9.88 -9.84
C SER A 119 47.83 -11.33 -10.13
N VAL A 120 47.11 -11.57 -11.24
CA VAL A 120 46.80 -12.91 -11.73
C VAL A 120 47.78 -13.20 -12.87
N ASP A 121 48.58 -14.25 -12.73
CA ASP A 121 49.63 -14.62 -13.70
C ASP A 121 50.63 -13.49 -14.03
N GLY A 122 50.87 -12.57 -13.08
CA GLY A 122 51.81 -11.45 -13.24
C GLY A 122 51.27 -10.21 -13.96
N ALA A 123 49.96 -10.16 -14.26
CA ALA A 123 49.28 -8.99 -14.81
C ALA A 123 48.24 -8.44 -13.82
N ASP A 124 48.09 -7.12 -13.78
CA ASP A 124 47.04 -6.44 -13.00
C ASP A 124 45.68 -6.69 -13.69
N GLU A 125 44.86 -7.57 -13.13
CA GLU A 125 43.57 -7.98 -13.67
C GLU A 125 42.42 -7.69 -12.69
N LEU A 126 41.25 -7.31 -13.21
CA LEU A 126 40.04 -7.23 -12.39
C LEU A 126 39.58 -8.63 -11.97
N VAL A 127 39.29 -8.83 -10.69
CA VAL A 127 38.85 -10.14 -10.18
C VAL A 127 37.46 -10.04 -9.58
N PHE A 128 36.45 -10.48 -10.33
CA PHE A 128 35.13 -10.73 -9.76
C PHE A 128 35.11 -12.08 -9.06
N ARG A 129 34.52 -12.13 -7.86
CA ARG A 129 34.39 -13.37 -7.07
C ARG A 129 32.93 -13.75 -6.89
N VAL A 130 32.66 -15.03 -7.06
CA VAL A 130 31.34 -15.62 -6.83
C VAL A 130 31.48 -16.87 -5.96
N VAL A 131 30.45 -17.16 -5.20
CA VAL A 131 30.31 -18.43 -4.47
C VAL A 131 29.11 -19.16 -5.04
N LYS A 132 29.18 -20.48 -5.16
CA LYS A 132 27.96 -21.26 -5.45
C LYS A 132 26.93 -21.00 -4.35
N SER A 133 25.68 -20.71 -4.73
CA SER A 133 24.61 -20.49 -3.76
C SER A 133 24.46 -21.74 -2.87
N GLU A 134 24.68 -21.61 -1.56
CA GLU A 134 24.60 -22.74 -0.62
C GLU A 134 23.18 -23.33 -0.59
N ALA A 135 23.00 -24.49 -1.24
CA ALA A 135 21.96 -25.44 -0.85
C ALA A 135 22.30 -25.98 0.54
N ARG A 136 21.78 -25.33 1.60
CA ARG A 136 21.70 -26.01 2.90
C ARG A 136 20.63 -27.09 2.78
N ASP A 137 21.13 -28.30 2.62
CA ASP A 137 20.47 -29.61 2.47
C ASP A 137 20.19 -30.06 1.03
N ALA A 138 20.91 -31.13 0.66
CA ALA A 138 21.02 -31.75 -0.66
C ALA A 138 19.74 -32.51 -1.13
N GLU A 139 18.56 -32.19 -0.59
CA GLU A 139 17.27 -32.69 -1.07
C GLU A 139 16.25 -31.59 -1.44
N SER A 140 16.61 -30.29 -1.39
CA SER A 140 15.67 -29.20 -1.72
C SER A 140 15.95 -28.54 -3.09
N PRO A 141 14.99 -28.50 -4.06
CA PRO A 141 15.19 -27.92 -5.39
C PRO A 141 15.31 -26.38 -5.49
N ALA A 142 15.51 -25.63 -4.41
CA ALA A 142 15.40 -24.16 -4.43
C ALA A 142 16.72 -23.43 -4.11
N VAL A 143 17.28 -22.77 -5.13
CA VAL A 143 17.97 -21.47 -4.94
C VAL A 143 16.92 -20.52 -4.36
N ARG A 144 17.26 -19.69 -3.37
CA ARG A 144 16.28 -18.88 -2.62
C ARG A 144 15.39 -18.10 -3.58
N SER A 145 14.11 -18.44 -3.54
CA SER A 145 13.09 -18.10 -4.54
C SER A 145 12.20 -16.97 -4.04
N GLU A 146 12.78 -16.02 -3.29
CA GLU A 146 12.06 -14.87 -2.74
C GLU A 146 12.95 -13.65 -2.53
N PHE A 147 12.40 -12.44 -2.70
CA PHE A 147 13.06 -11.17 -2.45
C PHE A 147 12.09 -10.14 -1.85
N LEU A 148 12.62 -9.09 -1.23
CA LEU A 148 11.83 -7.98 -0.73
C LEU A 148 11.82 -6.82 -1.73
N HIS A 149 10.64 -6.26 -2.00
CA HIS A 149 10.43 -5.07 -2.81
C HIS A 149 9.95 -3.93 -1.93
N LEU A 150 10.69 -2.82 -1.91
CA LEU A 150 10.36 -1.57 -1.24
C LEU A 150 10.36 -0.46 -2.28
N GLY A 151 9.29 0.33 -2.34
CA GLY A 151 9.21 1.49 -3.22
C GLY A 151 9.31 2.79 -2.44
N ASP A 152 9.92 3.81 -3.04
CA ASP A 152 9.71 5.21 -2.66
C ASP A 152 9.89 5.49 -1.15
N THR A 153 11.04 5.06 -0.62
CA THR A 153 11.23 5.00 0.84
C THR A 153 11.21 6.38 1.47
N GLU A 154 11.65 7.43 0.75
CA GLU A 154 11.80 8.80 1.26
C GLU A 154 12.26 8.89 2.72
N ALA A 155 13.28 8.10 3.03
CA ALA A 155 13.76 7.91 4.38
C ALA A 155 15.13 8.57 4.53
N ARG A 156 15.23 9.46 5.52
CA ARG A 156 16.47 10.17 5.85
C ARG A 156 17.01 9.84 7.25
N ILE A 157 16.27 9.05 8.02
CA ILE A 157 16.58 8.69 9.41
C ILE A 157 16.09 7.27 9.72
N HIS A 158 16.77 6.64 10.69
CA HIS A 158 16.40 5.33 11.22
C HIS A 158 15.10 5.43 12.03
N LYS A 159 14.18 4.48 11.79
CA LYS A 159 12.90 4.34 12.49
C LYS A 159 12.53 2.86 12.60
N ASP A 160 11.42 2.56 13.27
CA ASP A 160 10.93 1.21 13.54
C ASP A 160 10.85 0.31 12.30
N TRP A 161 10.50 0.87 11.13
CA TRP A 161 10.44 0.11 9.87
C TRP A 161 11.80 -0.49 9.48
N VAL A 162 12.92 0.17 9.81
CA VAL A 162 14.27 -0.34 9.55
C VAL A 162 14.55 -1.55 10.42
N ASP A 163 14.12 -1.52 11.69
CA ASP A 163 14.26 -2.66 12.60
C ASP A 163 13.43 -3.84 12.11
N VAL A 164 12.18 -3.59 11.68
CA VAL A 164 11.32 -4.63 11.11
C VAL A 164 11.93 -5.25 9.86
N LEU A 165 12.50 -4.43 8.96
CA LEU A 165 13.19 -4.91 7.76
C LEU A 165 14.42 -5.76 8.12
N LYS A 166 15.32 -5.25 8.99
CA LYS A 166 16.53 -5.96 9.41
C LYS A 166 16.20 -7.30 10.10
N GLU A 167 15.21 -7.31 10.97
CA GLU A 167 14.73 -8.55 11.62
C GLU A 167 14.13 -9.53 10.61
N TYR A 168 13.34 -9.05 9.65
CA TYR A 168 12.82 -9.90 8.57
C TYR A 168 13.96 -10.56 7.80
N VAL A 169 14.96 -9.79 7.39
CA VAL A 169 16.13 -10.29 6.66
C VAL A 169 16.86 -11.36 7.46
N VAL A 170 17.06 -11.14 8.77
CA VAL A 170 17.71 -12.12 9.66
C VAL A 170 16.90 -13.41 9.76
N TYR A 171 15.58 -13.33 9.90
CA TYR A 171 14.71 -14.49 10.12
C TYR A 171 14.46 -15.31 8.85
N ASN A 172 14.26 -14.65 7.71
CA ASN A 172 13.79 -15.32 6.48
C ASN A 172 14.87 -15.42 5.40
N ARG A 173 15.94 -14.61 5.51
CA ARG A 173 17.11 -14.63 4.62
C ARG A 173 16.73 -14.60 3.13
N PRO A 174 16.00 -13.56 2.66
CA PRO A 174 15.63 -13.43 1.24
C PRO A 174 16.87 -13.46 0.32
N ALA A 175 16.67 -13.67 -0.98
CA ALA A 175 17.76 -13.66 -1.96
C ALA A 175 18.39 -12.26 -2.08
N PHE A 176 17.55 -11.22 -2.07
CA PHE A 176 17.97 -9.82 -2.08
C PHE A 176 16.85 -8.90 -1.55
N VAL A 177 17.20 -7.63 -1.33
CA VAL A 177 16.29 -6.55 -0.98
C VAL A 177 16.40 -5.47 -2.04
N LEU A 178 15.28 -5.13 -2.68
CA LEU A 178 15.17 -4.09 -3.69
C LEU A 178 14.61 -2.80 -3.07
N PHE A 179 15.39 -1.72 -3.18
CA PHE A 179 14.98 -0.34 -2.94
C PHE A 179 14.73 0.34 -4.29
N ASN A 180 13.47 0.40 -4.70
CA ASN A 180 13.05 0.73 -6.05
C ASN A 180 12.86 2.25 -6.26
N GLY A 181 13.92 3.02 -6.04
CA GLY A 181 13.98 4.47 -6.29
C GLY A 181 13.29 5.36 -5.26
N ASP A 182 13.54 6.66 -5.42
CA ASP A 182 13.12 7.76 -4.56
C ASP A 182 13.44 7.49 -3.09
N ILE A 183 14.72 7.16 -2.88
CA ILE A 183 15.29 7.04 -1.55
C ILE A 183 15.61 8.41 -0.94
N CYS A 184 15.82 9.44 -1.77
CA CYS A 184 14.88 10.55 -2.07
C CYS A 184 15.48 11.96 -2.18
N TYR A 185 16.78 12.15 -1.96
CA TYR A 185 17.57 13.39 -2.11
C TYR A 185 18.89 13.09 -1.39
N GLU A 186 19.86 14.01 -1.38
CA GLU A 186 21.18 13.79 -0.76
C GLU A 186 21.12 13.18 0.66
N ASN A 187 20.23 13.68 1.53
CA ASN A 187 20.09 13.15 2.88
C ASN A 187 19.57 11.71 2.92
N GLY A 188 18.68 11.35 2.00
CA GLY A 188 18.14 10.00 1.86
C GLY A 188 19.18 9.03 1.31
N LEU A 189 19.87 9.44 0.23
CA LEU A 189 21.00 8.70 -0.36
C LEU A 189 22.06 8.37 0.70
N ARG A 190 22.51 9.37 1.46
CA ARG A 190 23.52 9.19 2.51
C ARG A 190 23.01 8.36 3.70
N PHE A 191 21.72 8.42 4.03
CA PHE A 191 21.12 7.56 5.05
C PHE A 191 21.14 6.09 4.61
N HIS A 192 20.65 5.81 3.40
CA HIS A 192 20.63 4.46 2.83
C HIS A 192 22.03 3.86 2.70
N ALA A 193 23.00 4.64 2.21
CA ALA A 193 24.40 4.21 2.12
C ALA A 193 25.05 3.91 3.49
N ARG A 194 24.59 4.58 4.55
CA ARG A 194 25.09 4.34 5.91
C ARG A 194 24.43 3.14 6.58
N GLU A 195 23.15 2.87 6.32
CA GLU A 195 22.33 1.97 7.15
C GLU A 195 21.82 0.71 6.45
N LEU A 196 21.68 0.75 5.11
CA LEU A 196 20.88 -0.18 4.31
C LEU A 196 21.64 -0.73 3.10
N THR A 197 22.98 -0.82 3.21
CA THR A 197 23.84 -1.49 2.21
C THR A 197 23.84 -3.00 2.41
N SER A 198 24.35 -3.75 1.42
CA SER A 198 24.47 -5.20 1.52
C SER A 198 25.23 -5.65 2.77
N GLY A 199 26.29 -4.94 3.15
CA GLY A 199 27.07 -5.25 4.35
C GLY A 199 26.27 -5.03 5.65
N ASN A 200 25.46 -3.98 5.71
CA ASN A 200 24.66 -3.66 6.89
C ASN A 200 23.40 -4.52 7.04
N LEU A 201 22.88 -5.06 5.94
CA LEU A 201 21.72 -5.96 5.93
C LEU A 201 22.13 -7.44 6.03
N GLY A 202 23.36 -7.79 5.64
CA GLY A 202 23.80 -9.19 5.53
C GLY A 202 23.15 -9.97 4.37
N VAL A 203 22.58 -9.24 3.40
CA VAL A 203 21.94 -9.76 2.19
C VAL A 203 22.16 -8.75 1.07
N ARG A 204 22.16 -9.18 -0.20
CA ARG A 204 22.29 -8.26 -1.34
C ARG A 204 21.23 -7.15 -1.29
N ALA A 205 21.67 -5.90 -1.24
CA ALA A 205 20.84 -4.74 -1.49
C ALA A 205 20.92 -4.34 -2.97
N VAL A 206 19.78 -4.17 -3.61
CA VAL A 206 19.61 -3.74 -5.00
C VAL A 206 18.96 -2.37 -4.95
N TYR A 207 19.56 -1.40 -5.63
CA TYR A 207 19.06 -0.03 -5.69
C TYR A 207 18.73 0.34 -7.14
N THR A 208 17.55 0.92 -7.33
CA THR A 208 17.10 1.56 -8.56
C THR A 208 17.14 3.07 -8.36
N LEU A 209 17.57 3.82 -9.37
CA LEU A 209 17.64 5.28 -9.31
C LEU A 209 16.24 5.88 -9.58
N GLY A 210 15.70 6.65 -8.63
CA GLY A 210 14.47 7.43 -8.79
C GLY A 210 14.70 8.86 -9.28
N ASN A 211 13.62 9.56 -9.63
CA ASN A 211 13.67 10.94 -10.14
C ASN A 211 14.10 11.96 -9.08
N HIS A 212 13.83 11.71 -7.80
CA HIS A 212 14.27 12.56 -6.68
C HIS A 212 15.68 12.20 -6.19
N ASP A 213 16.25 11.10 -6.67
CA ASP A 213 17.63 10.70 -6.39
C ASP A 213 18.66 11.39 -7.31
N LEU A 214 18.18 12.07 -8.36
CA LEU A 214 18.98 12.94 -9.22
C LEU A 214 19.21 14.29 -8.53
N VAL A 215 20.41 14.50 -7.99
CA VAL A 215 20.77 15.62 -7.09
C VAL A 215 21.85 16.53 -7.69
N ASP A 216 22.17 17.62 -7.00
CA ASP A 216 23.21 18.56 -7.42
C ASP A 216 24.60 17.88 -7.42
N GLY A 217 25.33 18.05 -8.53
CA GLY A 217 26.64 17.44 -8.82
C GLY A 217 27.12 17.82 -10.22
N ALA A 218 28.21 17.23 -10.70
CA ALA A 218 28.69 17.39 -12.08
C ALA A 218 27.65 16.88 -13.11
N TYR A 219 26.86 15.89 -12.71
CA TYR A 219 25.68 15.36 -13.40
C TYR A 219 24.72 14.78 -12.36
N GLY A 220 23.43 14.62 -12.70
CA GLY A 220 22.38 14.34 -11.71
C GLY A 220 22.59 13.09 -10.87
N GLU A 221 23.18 12.04 -11.44
CA GLU A 221 23.38 10.75 -10.77
C GLU A 221 24.75 10.58 -10.08
N GLU A 222 25.60 11.62 -10.04
CA GLU A 222 26.98 11.53 -9.52
C GLU A 222 27.04 10.98 -8.09
N LEU A 223 26.28 11.58 -7.17
CA LEU A 223 26.28 11.14 -5.76
C LEU A 223 25.72 9.72 -5.61
N TYR A 224 24.70 9.36 -6.40
CA TYR A 224 24.16 8.00 -6.38
C TYR A 224 25.24 7.00 -6.80
N GLU A 225 25.96 7.30 -7.87
CA GLU A 225 27.04 6.46 -8.39
C GLU A 225 28.21 6.32 -7.42
N GLU A 226 28.54 7.37 -6.67
CA GLU A 226 29.55 7.34 -5.60
C GLU A 226 29.15 6.35 -4.49
N LEU A 227 27.87 6.32 -4.12
CA LEU A 227 27.38 5.58 -2.95
C LEU A 227 26.95 4.14 -3.27
N PHE A 228 26.39 3.91 -4.45
CA PHE A 228 25.70 2.65 -4.80
C PHE A 228 26.25 1.97 -6.06
N GLY A 229 27.04 2.67 -6.88
CA GLY A 229 27.61 2.14 -8.12
C GLY A 229 26.74 2.39 -9.36
N PRO A 230 26.80 1.54 -10.39
CA PRO A 230 26.16 1.79 -11.67
C PRO A 230 24.64 1.93 -11.56
N VAL A 231 24.07 2.84 -12.34
CA VAL A 231 22.63 3.17 -12.34
C VAL A 231 21.78 2.24 -13.20
N TRP A 232 22.39 1.44 -14.08
CA TRP A 232 21.78 0.26 -14.71
C TRP A 232 22.73 -0.93 -14.68
N TYR A 233 22.18 -2.12 -14.46
CA TYR A 233 22.90 -3.40 -14.43
C TYR A 233 21.89 -4.54 -14.39
N SER A 234 22.35 -5.78 -14.54
CA SER A 234 21.53 -6.98 -14.43
C SER A 234 22.20 -8.04 -13.56
N PHE A 235 21.44 -9.05 -13.14
CA PHE A 235 21.94 -10.22 -12.43
C PHE A 235 20.94 -11.38 -12.54
N ASN A 236 21.43 -12.60 -12.36
CA ASN A 236 20.59 -13.79 -12.32
C ASN A 236 20.37 -14.25 -10.88
N SER A 237 19.17 -14.73 -10.59
CA SER A 237 18.85 -15.38 -9.33
C SER A 237 17.73 -16.39 -9.55
N GLY A 238 17.92 -17.62 -9.07
CA GLY A 238 16.90 -18.68 -9.11
C GLY A 238 16.36 -18.99 -10.51
N GLY A 239 17.19 -18.92 -11.55
CA GLY A 239 16.80 -19.14 -12.95
C GLY A 239 16.11 -17.96 -13.61
N VAL A 240 16.01 -16.80 -12.96
CA VAL A 240 15.38 -15.58 -13.49
C VAL A 240 16.44 -14.49 -13.70
N HIS A 241 16.31 -13.76 -14.80
CA HIS A 241 17.15 -12.61 -15.13
C HIS A 241 16.49 -11.32 -14.64
N PHE A 242 17.16 -10.63 -13.73
CA PHE A 242 16.71 -9.37 -13.16
C PHE A 242 17.48 -8.23 -13.81
N VAL A 243 16.74 -7.26 -14.35
CA VAL A 243 17.31 -6.07 -15.01
C VAL A 243 16.91 -4.84 -14.22
N ASN A 244 17.90 -4.03 -13.85
CA ASN A 244 17.70 -2.73 -13.20
C ASN A 244 18.00 -1.61 -14.20
N ILE A 245 17.03 -0.74 -14.45
CA ILE A 245 17.20 0.46 -15.28
C ILE A 245 16.84 1.73 -14.48
N PRO A 246 17.45 2.88 -14.78
CA PRO A 246 17.15 4.11 -14.07
C PRO A 246 15.96 4.85 -14.68
N VAL A 247 15.43 5.82 -13.92
CA VAL A 247 14.58 6.87 -14.51
C VAL A 247 15.30 7.62 -15.63
N LEU A 248 14.55 8.07 -16.63
CA LEU A 248 15.09 8.87 -17.74
C LEU A 248 15.05 10.39 -17.50
N GLN A 249 14.39 10.82 -16.43
CA GLN A 249 14.21 12.23 -16.07
C GLN A 249 13.97 12.36 -14.57
N GLY A 250 14.30 13.52 -14.01
CA GLY A 250 14.00 13.86 -12.62
C GLY A 250 14.42 15.28 -12.29
N ASP A 251 14.66 15.54 -11.01
CA ASP A 251 14.88 16.91 -10.49
C ASP A 251 16.17 17.55 -11.00
N ARG A 252 17.14 16.72 -11.40
CA ARG A 252 18.34 17.13 -12.13
C ARG A 252 18.48 16.30 -13.40
N LYS A 253 19.18 16.85 -14.39
CA LYS A 253 19.35 16.19 -15.68
C LYS A 253 20.35 15.03 -15.56
N PRO A 254 20.00 13.80 -15.96
CA PRO A 254 20.95 12.69 -16.00
C PRO A 254 21.98 12.88 -17.14
N SER A 255 23.14 12.24 -17.03
CA SER A 255 24.16 12.26 -18.09
C SER A 255 23.92 11.24 -19.22
N TYR A 256 22.92 10.38 -19.07
CA TYR A 256 22.52 9.33 -20.00
C TYR A 256 21.19 9.63 -20.70
N SER A 257 20.93 8.92 -21.80
CA SER A 257 19.69 9.00 -22.59
C SER A 257 18.95 7.66 -22.61
N ALA A 258 17.71 7.67 -23.07
CA ALA A 258 16.94 6.45 -23.32
C ALA A 258 17.66 5.50 -24.30
N ASP A 259 18.29 6.04 -25.34
CA ASP A 259 19.05 5.25 -26.32
C ASP A 259 20.27 4.58 -25.68
N ASP A 260 20.97 5.26 -24.77
CA ASP A 260 22.12 4.69 -24.05
C ASP A 260 21.66 3.45 -23.24
N VAL A 261 20.61 3.60 -22.44
CA VAL A 261 20.07 2.55 -21.57
C VAL A 261 19.50 1.40 -22.40
N TYR A 262 18.67 1.69 -23.41
CA TYR A 262 17.98 0.65 -24.18
C TYR A 262 18.91 -0.08 -25.16
N ALA A 263 19.97 0.57 -25.66
CA ALA A 263 21.00 -0.10 -26.45
C ALA A 263 21.76 -1.13 -25.61
N TRP A 264 22.12 -0.78 -24.37
CA TRP A 264 22.73 -1.71 -23.43
C TRP A 264 21.76 -2.85 -23.07
N LEU A 265 20.53 -2.51 -22.70
CA LEU A 265 19.49 -3.47 -22.32
C LEU A 265 19.30 -4.54 -23.40
N LYS A 266 19.23 -4.13 -24.67
CA LYS A 266 19.11 -5.09 -25.77
C LYS A 266 20.29 -6.08 -25.80
N LYS A 267 21.53 -5.60 -25.63
CA LYS A 267 22.74 -6.44 -25.65
C LYS A 267 22.78 -7.39 -24.45
N ASP A 268 22.35 -6.93 -23.28
CA ASP A 268 22.24 -7.73 -22.07
C ASP A 268 21.22 -8.88 -22.26
N LEU A 269 20.03 -8.54 -22.76
CA LEU A 269 18.99 -9.52 -23.08
C LEU A 269 19.35 -10.47 -24.24
N ASP A 270 20.16 -10.03 -25.21
CA ASP A 270 20.70 -10.92 -26.25
C ASP A 270 21.79 -11.86 -25.70
N ALA A 271 22.39 -11.54 -24.54
CA ALA A 271 23.45 -12.34 -23.93
C ALA A 271 22.91 -13.46 -23.03
N ILE A 272 21.65 -13.43 -22.58
CA ILE A 272 21.09 -14.49 -21.73
C ILE A 272 20.58 -15.69 -22.56
N PRO A 273 20.41 -16.87 -21.94
CA PRO A 273 19.80 -18.01 -22.61
C PRO A 273 18.38 -17.70 -23.11
N VAL A 274 18.06 -18.15 -24.32
CA VAL A 274 16.71 -17.99 -24.91
C VAL A 274 15.66 -18.59 -24.00
N GLY A 275 14.60 -17.81 -23.71
CA GLY A 275 13.49 -18.24 -22.88
C GLY A 275 13.72 -18.11 -21.37
N MET A 276 14.89 -17.66 -20.91
CA MET A 276 15.10 -17.32 -19.51
C MET A 276 14.08 -16.23 -19.09
N PRO A 277 13.32 -16.42 -17.99
CA PRO A 277 12.36 -15.42 -17.52
C PRO A 277 13.03 -14.10 -17.17
N VAL A 278 12.41 -12.98 -17.55
CA VAL A 278 12.92 -11.62 -17.26
C VAL A 278 12.00 -10.88 -16.30
N ILE A 279 12.59 -10.22 -15.30
CA ILE A 279 11.91 -9.26 -14.42
C ILE A 279 12.65 -7.92 -14.53
N LEU A 280 11.91 -6.88 -14.93
CA LEU A 280 12.43 -5.52 -15.04
C LEU A 280 12.12 -4.71 -13.78
N MET A 281 13.10 -3.96 -13.31
CA MET A 281 13.02 -3.04 -12.18
C MET A 281 13.33 -1.63 -12.67
N ASP A 282 12.39 -0.72 -12.47
CA ASP A 282 12.49 0.71 -12.81
C ASP A 282 11.69 1.48 -11.76
N HIS A 283 12.08 2.69 -11.41
CA HIS A 283 11.27 3.50 -10.50
C HIS A 283 9.99 4.00 -11.18
N HIS A 284 10.10 4.43 -12.45
CA HIS A 284 8.97 4.84 -13.27
C HIS A 284 8.39 3.64 -14.03
N PHE A 285 7.07 3.59 -14.17
CA PHE A 285 6.47 2.66 -15.11
C PHE A 285 6.53 3.28 -16.52
N VAL A 286 7.48 2.83 -17.34
CA VAL A 286 7.70 3.37 -18.68
C VAL A 286 6.88 2.58 -19.71
N GLY A 287 5.96 3.29 -20.37
CA GLY A 287 4.97 2.70 -21.26
C GLY A 287 3.60 2.73 -20.57
N TYR A 288 2.78 3.71 -20.91
CA TYR A 288 1.47 3.86 -20.25
C TYR A 288 0.51 2.71 -20.56
N GLY A 289 0.81 1.82 -21.52
CA GLY A 289 0.03 0.63 -21.83
C GLY A 289 0.75 -0.69 -21.55
N ASP A 290 0.05 -1.78 -21.78
CA ASP A 290 0.53 -3.15 -21.58
C ASP A 290 1.24 -3.74 -22.82
N ASP A 291 1.88 -2.90 -23.65
CA ASP A 291 2.70 -3.35 -24.79
C ASP A 291 4.16 -3.62 -24.41
N PHE A 292 4.61 -3.13 -23.25
CA PHE A 292 5.96 -3.34 -22.69
C PHE A 292 7.09 -3.05 -23.70
N HIS A 293 6.86 -2.04 -24.55
CA HIS A 293 7.78 -1.65 -25.61
C HIS A 293 8.50 -0.35 -25.22
N LEU A 294 9.76 -0.48 -24.85
CA LEU A 294 10.63 0.64 -24.50
C LEU A 294 11.17 1.30 -25.77
N LYS A 295 11.02 2.62 -25.91
CA LYS A 295 11.38 3.38 -27.12
C LYS A 295 12.24 4.58 -26.77
N GLY A 296 13.47 4.58 -27.28
CA GLY A 296 14.32 5.77 -27.41
C GLY A 296 14.15 6.44 -28.77
N GLU A 297 15.03 7.38 -29.10
CA GLU A 297 15.01 8.06 -30.39
C GLU A 297 15.54 7.17 -31.52
N LYS A 298 16.51 6.30 -31.22
CA LYS A 298 17.21 5.44 -32.19
C LYS A 298 17.07 3.95 -31.89
N VAL A 299 16.79 3.60 -30.63
CA VAL A 299 16.70 2.19 -30.19
C VAL A 299 15.32 1.90 -29.61
N SER A 300 14.81 0.71 -29.87
CA SER A 300 13.58 0.22 -29.28
C SER A 300 13.74 -1.23 -28.85
N VAL A 301 13.19 -1.59 -27.69
CA VAL A 301 13.24 -2.93 -27.13
C VAL A 301 11.83 -3.37 -26.76
N ASN A 302 11.36 -4.43 -27.42
CA ASN A 302 10.11 -5.10 -27.05
C ASN A 302 10.43 -6.19 -26.02
N LEU A 303 10.08 -5.95 -24.76
CA LEU A 303 10.41 -6.87 -23.66
C LEU A 303 9.67 -8.20 -23.75
N LEU A 304 8.54 -8.25 -24.46
CA LEU A 304 7.78 -9.49 -24.67
C LEU A 304 8.57 -10.52 -25.48
N ASP A 305 9.47 -10.07 -26.36
CA ASP A 305 10.34 -10.95 -27.16
C ASP A 305 11.38 -11.68 -26.28
N TYR A 306 11.59 -11.20 -25.05
CA TYR A 306 12.57 -11.70 -24.09
C TYR A 306 11.92 -12.36 -22.85
N ASN A 307 10.70 -12.90 -22.99
CA ASN A 307 9.99 -13.62 -21.92
C ASN A 307 9.83 -12.79 -20.62
N LEU A 308 9.46 -11.51 -20.76
CA LEU A 308 9.11 -10.67 -19.62
C LEU A 308 7.99 -11.32 -18.80
N LYS A 309 8.22 -11.45 -17.48
CA LYS A 309 7.24 -11.95 -16.52
C LYS A 309 6.67 -10.86 -15.65
N ALA A 310 7.50 -9.89 -15.26
CA ALA A 310 7.05 -8.77 -14.45
C ALA A 310 7.83 -7.48 -14.64
N TYR A 311 7.15 -6.39 -14.31
CA TYR A 311 7.69 -5.03 -14.25
C TYR A 311 7.42 -4.46 -12.85
N LEU A 312 8.48 -4.19 -12.10
CA LEU A 312 8.40 -3.62 -10.75
C LEU A 312 8.61 -2.11 -10.83
N TYR A 313 7.74 -1.33 -10.16
CA TYR A 313 7.81 0.14 -10.11
C TYR A 313 7.34 0.69 -8.76
N ALA A 314 7.57 2.00 -8.49
CA ALA A 314 7.29 2.57 -7.17
C ALA A 314 6.74 4.01 -7.15
N HIS A 315 6.92 4.77 -8.22
CA HIS A 315 6.66 6.23 -8.28
C HIS A 315 5.26 6.70 -7.85
N TYR A 316 4.25 5.84 -7.91
CA TYR A 316 2.87 6.23 -7.64
C TYR A 316 2.45 6.16 -6.16
N HIS A 317 3.33 5.70 -5.25
CA HIS A 317 3.04 5.55 -3.81
C HIS A 317 1.75 4.75 -3.52
N ILE A 318 1.66 3.53 -4.06
CA ILE A 318 0.50 2.63 -3.90
C ILE A 318 0.97 1.19 -3.68
N ASN A 319 0.08 0.32 -3.18
CA ASN A 319 0.20 -1.13 -3.41
C ASN A 319 -0.71 -1.53 -4.56
N LEU A 320 -0.11 -2.11 -5.60
CA LEU A 320 -0.85 -2.67 -6.71
C LEU A 320 -0.14 -3.91 -7.24
N LEU A 321 -0.92 -4.94 -7.56
CA LEU A 321 -0.48 -6.07 -8.37
C LEU A 321 -1.52 -6.25 -9.46
N GLU A 322 -1.12 -6.05 -10.70
CA GLU A 322 -1.99 -6.21 -11.86
C GLU A 322 -1.36 -7.19 -12.84
N ARG A 323 -2.13 -8.18 -13.29
CA ARG A 323 -1.71 -9.10 -14.33
C ARG A 323 -2.43 -8.76 -15.63
N SER A 324 -1.68 -8.38 -16.67
CA SER A 324 -2.28 -8.13 -17.98
C SER A 324 -2.93 -9.42 -18.50
N PRO A 325 -4.24 -9.43 -18.79
CA PRO A 325 -4.89 -10.57 -19.41
C PRO A 325 -4.42 -10.78 -20.86
N ARG A 326 -3.82 -9.76 -21.48
CA ARG A 326 -3.35 -9.81 -22.87
C ARG A 326 -1.97 -10.46 -22.99
N THR A 327 -1.03 -10.05 -22.15
CA THR A 327 0.37 -10.48 -22.24
C THR A 327 0.77 -11.48 -21.16
N GLY A 328 -0.01 -11.59 -20.09
CA GLY A 328 0.31 -12.40 -18.92
C GLY A 328 1.35 -11.79 -17.99
N VAL A 329 1.95 -10.65 -18.35
CA VAL A 329 2.94 -9.90 -17.56
C VAL A 329 2.28 -9.31 -16.33
N THR A 330 2.99 -9.35 -15.19
CA THR A 330 2.53 -8.76 -13.93
C THR A 330 3.24 -7.43 -13.67
N THR A 331 2.49 -6.35 -13.48
CA THR A 331 3.03 -5.08 -12.97
C THR A 331 2.84 -5.02 -11.46
N ILE A 332 3.87 -4.61 -10.73
CA ILE A 332 3.84 -4.59 -9.26
C ILE A 332 4.36 -3.26 -8.75
N ALA A 333 3.54 -2.57 -7.97
CA ALA A 333 3.94 -1.48 -7.10
C ALA A 333 3.86 -1.86 -5.63
N THR A 334 4.82 -1.36 -4.88
CA THR A 334 4.88 -1.50 -3.43
C THR A 334 5.02 -0.14 -2.77
N MET A 335 4.25 0.07 -1.72
CA MET A 335 4.26 1.28 -0.91
C MET A 335 5.58 1.47 -0.16
N SER A 336 5.80 2.69 0.30
CA SER A 336 6.86 3.04 1.25
C SER A 336 6.64 2.40 2.62
N PRO A 337 7.70 1.93 3.31
CA PRO A 337 7.56 1.31 4.63
C PRO A 337 7.34 2.31 5.77
N ASN A 338 7.42 3.63 5.55
CA ASN A 338 7.43 4.62 6.64
C ASN A 338 6.24 5.61 6.66
N LYS A 339 5.32 5.52 5.70
CA LYS A 339 4.17 6.43 5.52
C LYS A 339 3.08 5.76 4.68
N GLY A 340 1.87 6.32 4.68
CA GLY A 340 0.77 5.86 3.82
C GLY A 340 0.86 6.37 2.39
N GLY A 341 0.18 5.67 1.48
CA GLY A 341 0.14 5.95 0.03
C GLY A 341 -0.76 7.11 -0.36
N ILE A 342 -0.62 7.56 -1.62
CA ILE A 342 -1.53 8.55 -2.21
C ILE A 342 -2.95 7.97 -2.36
N ASP A 343 -3.05 6.66 -2.54
CA ASP A 343 -4.31 5.91 -2.48
C ASP A 343 -4.70 5.49 -1.04
N HIS A 344 -4.00 6.02 -0.04
CA HIS A 344 -4.10 5.70 1.38
C HIS A 344 -3.73 4.27 1.77
N THR A 345 -3.14 3.50 0.85
CA THR A 345 -2.67 2.15 1.15
C THR A 345 -1.67 2.21 2.32
N PRO A 346 -1.71 1.25 3.28
CA PRO A 346 -0.86 1.29 4.46
C PRO A 346 0.65 1.19 4.17
N SER A 347 1.45 1.84 5.03
CA SER A 347 2.91 1.72 5.05
C SER A 347 3.36 0.25 5.12
N SER A 348 4.12 -0.20 4.14
CA SER A 348 4.46 -1.62 3.96
C SER A 348 5.71 -1.86 3.12
N PHE A 349 6.14 -3.12 3.06
CA PHE A 349 7.01 -3.64 2.01
C PHE A 349 6.43 -4.98 1.51
N ARG A 350 6.93 -5.50 0.39
CA ARG A 350 6.35 -6.68 -0.26
C ARG A 350 7.37 -7.80 -0.36
N LEU A 351 6.99 -8.99 0.07
CA LEU A 351 7.67 -10.23 -0.28
C LEU A 351 7.19 -10.68 -1.65
N ILE A 352 8.13 -10.92 -2.56
CA ILE A 352 7.87 -11.51 -3.87
C ILE A 352 8.56 -12.87 -3.92
N LYS A 353 7.77 -13.92 -4.09
CA LYS A 353 8.23 -15.29 -4.34
C LYS A 353 8.26 -15.52 -5.84
N PHE A 354 9.25 -16.25 -6.34
CA PHE A 354 9.37 -16.53 -7.77
C PHE A 354 9.93 -17.93 -8.01
N ASP A 355 9.53 -18.61 -9.08
CA ASP A 355 10.13 -19.89 -9.48
C ASP A 355 11.05 -19.74 -10.70
N ARG A 356 11.70 -20.84 -11.11
CA ARG A 356 12.57 -20.87 -12.30
C ARG A 356 11.85 -20.56 -13.62
N ASN A 357 10.52 -20.60 -13.64
CA ASN A 357 9.72 -20.21 -14.80
C ASN A 357 9.30 -18.72 -14.73
N GLY A 358 9.68 -18.03 -13.65
CA GLY A 358 9.31 -16.65 -13.34
C GLY A 358 7.83 -16.48 -12.96
N ASN A 359 7.16 -17.54 -12.51
CA ASN A 359 5.84 -17.40 -11.88
C ASN A 359 6.01 -16.71 -10.54
N LEU A 360 5.14 -15.75 -10.23
CA LEU A 360 5.25 -14.92 -9.05
C LEU A 360 4.17 -15.22 -8.01
N GLY A 361 4.56 -15.17 -6.74
CA GLY A 361 3.67 -15.05 -5.58
C GLY A 361 3.97 -13.76 -4.83
N SER A 362 2.96 -13.19 -4.15
CA SER A 362 3.13 -11.93 -3.44
C SER A 362 2.48 -11.92 -2.06
N GLU A 363 3.15 -11.26 -1.12
CA GLU A 363 2.68 -11.04 0.25
C GLU A 363 3.10 -9.65 0.76
N ILE A 364 2.14 -8.85 1.18
CA ILE A 364 2.39 -7.58 1.89
C ILE A 364 2.89 -7.86 3.32
N ARG A 365 3.85 -7.03 3.75
CA ARG A 365 4.42 -6.99 5.10
C ARG A 365 4.26 -5.58 5.65
N TYR A 366 3.56 -5.45 6.76
CA TYR A 366 3.20 -4.15 7.32
C TYR A 366 4.30 -3.65 8.24
N ALA A 367 4.90 -2.52 7.87
CA ALA A 367 6.16 -2.04 8.44
C ALA A 367 5.99 -1.35 9.81
N SER A 368 4.77 -0.92 10.16
CA SER A 368 4.44 -0.28 11.44
C SER A 368 4.02 -1.26 12.54
N LEU A 369 3.85 -2.55 12.21
CA LEU A 369 3.21 -3.53 13.08
C LEU A 369 4.21 -4.59 13.59
N LYS A 370 4.87 -4.30 14.70
CA LYS A 370 5.84 -5.18 15.36
C LYS A 370 5.28 -5.74 16.68
N GLY A 371 5.24 -7.07 16.81
CA GLY A 371 4.89 -7.74 18.07
C GLY A 371 3.52 -7.39 18.64
N HIS A 372 2.56 -7.05 17.78
CA HIS A 372 1.23 -6.60 18.21
C HIS A 372 0.17 -7.68 18.04
N ILE A 373 -0.63 -7.89 19.07
CA ILE A 373 -1.87 -8.68 19.05
C ILE A 373 -2.96 -7.80 19.62
N ALA A 374 -4.01 -7.57 18.84
CA ALA A 374 -5.25 -6.98 19.34
C ALA A 374 -6.31 -8.07 19.39
N ALA A 375 -7.05 -8.16 20.49
CA ALA A 375 -8.06 -9.19 20.66
C ALA A 375 -9.26 -8.68 21.46
N THR A 376 -10.42 -9.24 21.14
CA THR A 376 -11.71 -8.91 21.73
C THR A 376 -12.46 -10.20 22.04
N ILE A 377 -13.12 -10.24 23.20
CA ILE A 377 -13.96 -11.37 23.63
C ILE A 377 -15.37 -10.87 23.94
N TYR A 378 -16.39 -11.50 23.36
CA TYR A 378 -17.79 -11.08 23.53
C TYR A 378 -18.74 -12.28 23.66
N PRO A 379 -19.92 -12.13 24.28
CA PRO A 379 -20.88 -13.22 24.39
C PRO A 379 -21.31 -13.72 23.01
N ALA A 380 -21.30 -15.03 22.80
CA ALA A 380 -21.81 -15.63 21.57
C ALA A 380 -23.33 -15.42 21.51
N ASN A 381 -23.83 -15.09 20.31
CA ASN A 381 -25.24 -14.82 20.09
C ASN A 381 -26.11 -16.04 20.45
N ILE A 382 -26.97 -15.90 21.46
CA ILE A 382 -27.99 -16.91 21.85
C ILE A 382 -29.18 -16.91 20.86
N LEU A 383 -29.29 -15.89 20.00
CA LEU A 383 -30.46 -15.60 19.16
C LEU A 383 -30.53 -16.38 17.82
N GLY A 384 -29.87 -17.54 17.72
CA GLY A 384 -29.75 -18.28 16.44
C GLY A 384 -29.85 -19.80 16.54
N LYS A 385 -30.55 -20.39 17.53
CA LYS A 385 -30.90 -21.83 17.51
C LYS A 385 -31.99 -22.08 16.43
N GLY A 386 -31.61 -21.97 15.16
CA GLY A 386 -32.54 -22.07 14.03
C GLY A 386 -31.91 -22.03 12.64
N SER A 387 -30.65 -22.45 12.44
CA SER A 387 -30.16 -22.80 11.10
C SER A 387 -29.08 -23.90 11.19
N SER A 388 -28.94 -24.65 10.10
CA SER A 388 -28.46 -26.03 10.04
C SER A 388 -27.11 -26.34 10.71
N ALA A 389 -27.03 -27.52 11.31
CA ALA A 389 -25.88 -28.11 11.99
C ALA A 389 -24.67 -28.48 11.10
N LYS A 390 -24.21 -27.60 10.21
CA LYS A 390 -23.03 -27.85 9.36
C LYS A 390 -21.83 -26.92 9.56
N ASP A 391 -21.98 -25.78 10.25
CA ASP A 391 -20.86 -24.83 10.48
C ASP A 391 -20.46 -24.68 11.96
N LYS A 392 -20.68 -25.72 12.78
CA LYS A 392 -20.05 -25.76 14.10
C LYS A 392 -18.61 -26.21 13.97
N LEU A 393 -17.69 -25.29 14.24
CA LEU A 393 -16.31 -25.60 14.59
C LEU A 393 -16.30 -26.75 15.61
N PRO A 394 -15.53 -27.83 15.42
CA PRO A 394 -15.56 -28.96 16.33
C PRO A 394 -15.15 -28.49 17.73
N ALA A 395 -15.99 -28.81 18.72
CA ALA A 395 -15.68 -28.54 20.11
C ALA A 395 -14.34 -29.17 20.48
N ASN A 396 -13.35 -28.35 20.85
CA ASN A 396 -12.04 -28.80 21.30
C ASN A 396 -12.19 -29.54 22.64
N LYS A 397 -12.31 -30.88 22.59
CA LYS A 397 -12.18 -31.76 23.76
C LYS A 397 -11.05 -32.76 23.51
N LYS A 398 -9.95 -32.63 24.26
CA LYS A 398 -9.04 -33.75 24.51
C LYS A 398 -9.56 -34.54 25.72
N LEU A 399 -9.79 -35.83 25.51
CA LEU A 399 -10.09 -36.83 26.52
C LEU A 399 -8.87 -37.04 27.43
N SER A 400 -9.06 -36.91 28.74
CA SER A 400 -8.33 -37.71 29.72
C SER A 400 -9.36 -38.52 30.51
N ALA A 401 -9.20 -39.84 30.46
CA ALA A 401 -10.05 -40.80 31.13
C ALA A 401 -9.72 -40.81 32.63
N ASN A 402 -10.74 -40.67 33.47
CA ASN A 402 -10.85 -41.43 34.71
C ASN A 402 -12.30 -41.43 35.16
N GLU A 403 -12.93 -42.60 35.06
CA GLU A 403 -14.22 -42.88 35.67
C GLU A 403 -14.01 -43.03 37.19
N ASN A 404 -14.82 -42.32 37.98
CA ASN A 404 -15.48 -42.94 39.13
C ASN A 404 -16.70 -42.13 39.63
N ALA A 405 -17.85 -42.81 39.52
CA ALA A 405 -19.04 -42.83 40.35
C ALA A 405 -19.58 -41.57 41.08
N SER A 406 -20.78 -41.19 40.62
CA SER A 406 -22.00 -40.89 41.41
C SER A 406 -22.01 -39.77 42.45
N ALA A 407 -22.61 -38.64 42.07
CA ALA A 407 -23.53 -37.89 42.93
C ALA A 407 -24.56 -37.14 42.05
N LYS A 408 -25.84 -37.53 42.14
CA LYS A 408 -26.95 -36.78 41.54
C LYS A 408 -27.23 -35.54 42.38
N ASN A 409 -26.73 -34.38 41.95
CA ASN A 409 -27.26 -33.09 42.40
C ASN A 409 -28.17 -32.51 41.32
N LYS A 410 -29.45 -32.33 41.67
CA LYS A 410 -30.41 -31.54 40.88
C LYS A 410 -29.97 -30.07 40.94
N LEU A 411 -29.33 -29.59 39.89
CA LEU A 411 -29.08 -28.15 39.69
C LEU A 411 -30.40 -27.44 39.43
N SER A 412 -30.55 -26.25 40.02
CA SER A 412 -31.71 -25.37 39.87
C SER A 412 -31.79 -24.79 38.44
N ALA A 413 -32.95 -24.29 38.03
CA ALA A 413 -33.17 -23.77 36.67
C ALA A 413 -32.23 -22.60 36.29
N ASN A 414 -31.78 -21.80 37.27
CA ASN A 414 -30.79 -20.73 37.06
C ASN A 414 -29.35 -21.25 36.84
N GLU A 415 -29.01 -22.44 37.36
CA GLU A 415 -27.69 -23.06 37.14
C GLU A 415 -27.63 -23.82 35.80
N LYS A 416 -28.78 -24.11 35.18
CA LYS A 416 -28.85 -24.65 33.81
C LYS A 416 -28.67 -23.58 32.74
N GLU A 417 -29.04 -22.33 33.00
CA GLU A 417 -28.81 -21.22 32.06
C GLU A 417 -27.35 -20.75 32.02
N SER A 418 -26.60 -20.87 33.12
CA SER A 418 -25.18 -20.47 33.14
C SER A 418 -24.25 -21.44 32.39
N ALA A 419 -24.63 -22.72 32.29
CA ALA A 419 -23.84 -23.78 31.65
C ALA A 419 -23.89 -23.79 30.11
N ASP A 420 -24.83 -23.07 29.49
CA ASP A 420 -25.05 -23.06 28.02
C ASP A 420 -24.63 -21.73 27.35
N SER A 421 -24.04 -20.81 28.13
CA SER A 421 -23.44 -19.58 27.58
C SER A 421 -22.10 -19.90 26.90
N SER A 422 -21.71 -19.13 25.90
CA SER A 422 -20.38 -19.22 25.27
C SER A 422 -19.90 -17.83 24.89
N TYR A 423 -18.60 -17.68 24.71
CA TYR A 423 -17.97 -16.44 24.28
C TYR A 423 -17.27 -16.64 22.94
N GLU A 424 -17.35 -15.66 22.07
CA GLU A 424 -16.55 -15.57 20.86
C GLU A 424 -15.30 -14.74 21.14
N LEU A 425 -14.15 -15.28 20.77
CA LEU A 425 -12.86 -14.61 20.82
C LEU A 425 -12.41 -14.33 19.39
N ILE A 426 -12.05 -13.08 19.11
CA ILE A 426 -11.42 -12.64 17.87
C ILE A 426 -10.06 -12.05 18.23
N ALA A 427 -9.01 -12.51 17.55
CA ALA A 427 -7.65 -12.00 17.72
C ALA A 427 -7.03 -11.70 16.35
N ASN A 428 -6.55 -10.47 16.17
CA ASN A 428 -5.73 -10.08 15.03
C ASN A 428 -4.27 -10.13 15.45
N VAL A 429 -3.49 -10.98 14.75
CA VAL A 429 -2.04 -11.13 14.96
C VAL A 429 -1.34 -10.41 13.81
N TYR A 430 -0.63 -9.34 14.13
CA TYR A 430 -0.14 -8.38 13.13
C TYR A 430 1.32 -8.52 12.75
N ASP A 431 2.08 -9.31 13.50
CA ASP A 431 3.51 -9.42 13.25
C ASP A 431 3.76 -10.18 11.95
N THR A 432 4.34 -9.48 10.98
CA THR A 432 4.57 -10.00 9.63
C THR A 432 6.01 -10.42 9.40
N ARG A 433 6.87 -10.38 10.44
CA ARG A 433 8.29 -10.70 10.30
C ARG A 433 8.55 -12.18 10.04
N THR A 434 7.58 -13.05 10.29
CA THR A 434 7.66 -14.51 10.05
C THR A 434 6.26 -15.13 10.16
N GLU A 435 6.10 -16.35 9.68
CA GLU A 435 4.82 -17.05 9.72
C GLU A 435 4.38 -17.41 11.15
N VAL A 436 3.08 -17.23 11.40
CA VAL A 436 2.43 -17.63 12.66
C VAL A 436 2.15 -19.13 12.60
N ALA A 437 2.81 -19.89 13.48
CA ALA A 437 2.66 -21.34 13.55
C ALA A 437 1.42 -21.76 14.35
N GLU A 438 1.12 -21.04 15.43
CA GLU A 438 0.04 -21.38 16.35
C GLU A 438 -0.46 -20.14 17.08
N VAL A 439 -1.78 -20.05 17.29
CA VAL A 439 -2.38 -19.08 18.19
C VAL A 439 -3.24 -19.79 19.22
N THR A 440 -2.99 -19.52 20.50
CA THR A 440 -3.78 -20.04 21.62
C THR A 440 -4.33 -18.91 22.48
N ALA A 441 -5.38 -19.18 23.23
CA ALA A 441 -5.89 -18.30 24.28
C ALA A 441 -6.05 -19.05 25.59
N ARG A 442 -5.50 -18.48 26.67
CA ARG A 442 -5.75 -18.94 28.03
C ARG A 442 -6.97 -18.22 28.59
N PHE A 443 -8.02 -18.98 28.90
CA PHE A 443 -9.29 -18.48 29.42
C PHE A 443 -9.79 -19.40 30.53
N ASN A 444 -10.16 -18.83 31.69
CA ASN A 444 -10.60 -19.58 32.89
C ASN A 444 -9.66 -20.75 33.26
N GLY A 445 -8.34 -20.55 33.12
CA GLY A 445 -7.32 -21.54 33.48
C GLY A 445 -7.06 -22.64 32.44
N ALA A 446 -7.81 -22.68 31.34
CA ALA A 446 -7.63 -23.63 30.24
C ALA A 446 -7.10 -22.92 28.98
N ASP A 447 -6.37 -23.66 28.14
CA ASP A 447 -5.83 -23.17 26.88
C ASP A 447 -6.69 -23.68 25.71
N TYR A 448 -7.00 -22.79 24.77
CA TYR A 448 -7.82 -23.06 23.58
C TYR A 448 -7.04 -22.66 22.32
N HIS A 449 -7.06 -23.50 21.29
CA HIS A 449 -6.48 -23.14 19.99
C HIS A 449 -7.47 -22.27 19.21
N LEU A 450 -6.96 -21.23 18.57
CA LEU A 450 -7.73 -20.40 17.65
C LEU A 450 -7.53 -20.91 16.22
N GLN A 451 -8.53 -20.68 15.39
CA GLN A 451 -8.49 -20.98 13.96
C GLN A 451 -8.29 -19.72 13.14
N LYS A 452 -7.38 -19.79 12.16
CA LYS A 452 -7.15 -18.70 11.21
C LYS A 452 -8.33 -18.61 10.25
N VAL A 453 -8.95 -17.43 10.16
CA VAL A 453 -10.12 -17.17 9.29
C VAL A 453 -9.83 -16.13 8.20
N SER A 454 -8.80 -15.30 8.39
CA SER A 454 -8.27 -14.39 7.37
C SER A 454 -6.74 -14.25 7.53
N GLU A 455 -6.10 -13.34 6.79
CA GLU A 455 -4.66 -13.09 6.89
C GLU A 455 -4.24 -12.75 8.33
N TRP A 456 -5.00 -11.89 9.01
CA TRP A 456 -4.72 -11.44 10.38
C TRP A 456 -5.59 -12.12 11.44
N THR A 457 -6.82 -12.50 11.09
CA THR A 457 -7.83 -12.84 12.07
C THR A 457 -7.81 -14.32 12.44
N TRP A 458 -7.81 -14.56 13.75
CA TRP A 458 -7.93 -15.86 14.41
C TRP A 458 -9.15 -15.86 15.33
N ARG A 459 -9.88 -16.98 15.39
CA ARG A 459 -11.11 -17.09 16.17
C ARG A 459 -11.19 -18.36 17.02
N ALA A 460 -11.89 -18.26 18.15
CA ALA A 460 -12.29 -19.42 18.95
C ALA A 460 -13.63 -19.16 19.64
N THR A 461 -14.44 -20.22 19.77
CA THR A 461 -15.58 -20.25 20.69
C THR A 461 -15.12 -20.82 22.02
N LEU A 462 -15.33 -20.06 23.10
CA LEU A 462 -14.94 -20.39 24.46
C LEU A 462 -16.18 -20.77 25.28
N PRO A 463 -16.07 -21.71 26.23
CA PRO A 463 -17.21 -22.09 27.07
C PRO A 463 -17.62 -20.96 28.01
N GLY A 464 -18.91 -20.88 28.33
CA GLY A 464 -19.43 -19.96 29.32
C GLY A 464 -19.34 -20.48 30.76
N GLY A 465 -19.52 -19.55 31.69
CA GLY A 465 -19.41 -19.72 33.15
C GLY A 465 -19.21 -18.36 33.81
N GLU A 466 -19.47 -18.24 35.12
CA GLU A 466 -19.27 -16.98 35.86
C GLU A 466 -17.86 -16.43 35.59
N MET A 467 -17.77 -15.29 34.89
CA MET A 467 -16.54 -14.50 34.88
C MET A 467 -16.28 -14.12 36.33
N ALA A 468 -15.22 -14.65 36.93
CA ALA A 468 -14.94 -14.52 38.36
C ALA A 468 -15.24 -13.09 38.87
N GLY A 469 -16.36 -12.96 39.58
CA GLY A 469 -16.87 -11.71 40.09
C GLY A 469 -16.03 -11.23 41.27
N GLY A 470 -14.93 -10.55 40.99
CA GLY A 470 -14.18 -9.81 42.00
C GLY A 470 -14.66 -8.37 42.05
N LYS A 471 -15.34 -7.96 43.13
CA LYS A 471 -15.52 -6.56 43.50
C LYS A 471 -14.14 -5.91 43.69
N GLY A 472 -13.56 -5.37 42.63
CA GLY A 472 -12.28 -4.67 42.64
C GLY A 472 -12.40 -3.38 41.85
N ALA A 473 -12.20 -2.25 42.51
CA ALA A 473 -12.31 -0.92 41.94
C ALA A 473 -11.48 -0.76 40.65
N LEU A 474 -12.08 -0.11 39.64
CA LEU A 474 -11.38 0.46 38.50
C LEU A 474 -10.37 1.50 39.00
N GLY A 475 -9.15 1.05 39.30
CA GLY A 475 -8.00 1.95 39.44
C GLY A 475 -7.59 2.40 38.04
N MET A 476 -7.89 3.66 37.71
CA MET A 476 -7.31 4.31 36.54
C MET A 476 -5.79 4.32 36.66
N ALA A 477 -5.11 3.46 35.90
CA ALA A 477 -3.72 3.67 35.53
C ALA A 477 -3.72 4.46 34.21
N SER A 478 -3.54 5.77 34.31
CA SER A 478 -3.13 6.62 33.19
C SER A 478 -1.73 6.20 32.73
N GLY A 479 -1.67 5.15 31.91
CA GLY A 479 -0.44 4.68 31.29
C GLY A 479 -0.32 5.23 29.88
N LYS A 480 0.63 6.16 29.68
CA LYS A 480 1.13 6.54 28.36
C LYS A 480 1.50 5.29 27.57
N GLY A 481 1.30 5.34 26.25
CA GLY A 481 1.67 4.27 25.34
C GLY A 481 3.07 3.74 25.59
N ALA A 482 3.20 2.42 25.64
CA ALA A 482 4.48 1.75 25.53
C ALA A 482 4.24 0.29 25.12
N SER A 483 4.87 -0.07 24.02
CA SER A 483 5.42 -1.38 23.73
C SER A 483 6.17 -1.93 24.96
N GLY A 484 5.47 -2.64 25.83
CA GLY A 484 6.05 -3.26 27.03
C GLY A 484 6.13 -4.77 26.89
N LYS A 485 7.36 -5.32 26.76
CA LYS A 485 7.63 -6.74 26.99
C LYS A 485 7.11 -7.12 28.38
N ILE A 486 6.14 -8.04 28.45
CA ILE A 486 5.71 -8.66 29.70
C ILE A 486 6.72 -9.76 30.03
N SER A 487 7.72 -9.43 30.85
CA SER A 487 8.58 -10.42 31.50
C SER A 487 7.98 -10.81 32.86
N GLY A 488 7.61 -12.08 33.02
CA GLY A 488 7.25 -12.67 34.31
C GLY A 488 6.02 -13.56 34.24
N ASP A 489 6.18 -14.84 34.59
CA ASP A 489 5.14 -15.87 34.75
C ASP A 489 4.20 -15.62 35.96
N GLY A 490 3.79 -14.36 36.16
CA GLY A 490 2.78 -14.00 37.15
C GLY A 490 1.39 -14.19 36.55
N ALA A 491 0.64 -15.17 37.04
CA ALA A 491 -0.79 -15.31 36.77
C ALA A 491 -1.56 -14.07 37.26
N LEU A 492 -1.70 -13.07 36.40
CA LEU A 492 -2.65 -11.98 36.58
C LEU A 492 -4.06 -12.57 36.42
N GLY A 493 -4.67 -12.93 37.54
CA GLY A 493 -6.11 -13.19 37.60
C GLY A 493 -6.86 -11.91 37.24
N MET A 494 -7.25 -11.74 35.98
CA MET A 494 -8.07 -10.63 35.53
C MET A 494 -9.49 -11.12 35.29
N ALA A 495 -10.45 -10.52 36.00
CA ALA A 495 -11.88 -10.79 35.81
C ALA A 495 -12.28 -10.45 34.36
N GLY A 496 -12.72 -11.45 33.61
CA GLY A 496 -13.38 -11.29 32.30
C GLY A 496 -12.48 -11.01 31.08
N GLY A 497 -11.27 -11.58 31.03
CA GLY A 497 -10.39 -11.51 29.86
C GLY A 497 -9.71 -12.84 29.52
N ALA A 498 -9.07 -12.90 28.35
CA ALA A 498 -8.24 -14.03 27.91
C ALA A 498 -6.84 -13.54 27.52
N VAL A 499 -5.81 -14.35 27.77
CA VAL A 499 -4.45 -14.06 27.28
C VAL A 499 -4.24 -14.81 25.98
N VAL A 500 -4.10 -14.07 24.88
CA VAL A 500 -3.82 -14.62 23.55
C VAL A 500 -2.30 -14.74 23.37
N THR A 501 -1.83 -15.89 22.92
CA THR A 501 -0.42 -16.16 22.64
C THR A 501 -0.27 -16.60 21.19
N ALA A 502 0.51 -15.86 20.40
CA ALA A 502 0.94 -16.27 19.07
C ALA A 502 2.37 -16.80 19.14
N LYS A 503 2.58 -18.02 18.63
CA LYS A 503 3.89 -18.62 18.43
C LYS A 503 4.22 -18.62 16.95
N PHE A 504 5.43 -18.22 16.64
CA PHE A 504 5.93 -18.05 15.28
C PHE A 504 6.88 -19.20 14.90
N GLY A 505 7.04 -19.45 13.60
CA GLY A 505 7.86 -20.56 13.10
C GLY A 505 9.32 -20.52 13.55
N ASN A 506 9.85 -19.32 13.85
CA ASN A 506 11.21 -19.12 14.37
C ASN A 506 11.33 -19.19 15.91
N GLY A 507 10.26 -19.58 16.61
CA GLY A 507 10.23 -19.66 18.08
C GLY A 507 9.91 -18.35 18.80
N MET A 508 9.71 -17.24 18.09
CA MET A 508 9.22 -16.00 18.69
C MET A 508 7.82 -16.22 19.30
N VAL A 509 7.57 -15.56 20.44
CA VAL A 509 6.28 -15.61 21.13
C VAL A 509 5.81 -14.19 21.41
N VAL A 510 4.60 -13.88 20.96
CA VAL A 510 3.93 -12.61 21.21
C VAL A 510 2.68 -12.88 22.03
N LYS A 511 2.43 -12.08 23.06
CA LYS A 511 1.24 -12.19 23.91
C LYS A 511 0.41 -10.91 23.82
N GLY A 512 -0.90 -11.07 23.76
CA GLY A 512 -1.90 -10.00 23.83
C GLY A 512 -2.97 -10.34 24.87
N VAL A 513 -3.79 -9.35 25.22
CA VAL A 513 -4.90 -9.54 26.16
C VAL A 513 -6.20 -9.23 25.43
N ALA A 514 -7.11 -10.19 25.41
CA ALA A 514 -8.49 -9.98 25.02
C ALA A 514 -9.30 -9.51 26.23
N ARG A 515 -10.07 -8.44 26.05
CA ARG A 515 -10.96 -7.88 27.08
C ARG A 515 -12.36 -7.75 26.52
N VAL A 516 -13.32 -7.56 27.43
CA VAL A 516 -14.67 -7.14 27.05
C VAL A 516 -14.56 -5.87 26.20
N PRO A 517 -15.25 -5.81 25.05
CA PRO A 517 -14.95 -4.88 23.98
C PRO A 517 -15.07 -3.41 24.36
N ALA A 518 -15.91 -3.09 25.35
CA ALA A 518 -16.40 -1.73 25.56
C ALA A 518 -15.81 -1.04 26.79
N ASP A 519 -15.18 0.12 26.57
CA ASP A 519 -14.90 1.09 27.61
C ASP A 519 -16.05 2.10 27.66
N ILE A 520 -16.51 2.46 28.86
CA ILE A 520 -17.68 3.33 29.09
C ILE A 520 -17.24 4.63 29.78
N GLY A 521 -17.70 5.77 29.27
CA GLY A 521 -17.48 7.08 29.86
C GLY A 521 -18.29 7.24 31.14
N GLU A 522 -17.67 7.82 32.18
CA GLU A 522 -18.25 7.87 33.54
C GLU A 522 -19.34 8.95 33.73
N PHE A 523 -19.82 9.61 32.67
CA PHE A 523 -20.80 10.70 32.78
C PHE A 523 -22.26 10.21 32.86
N THR A 524 -22.51 9.15 33.64
CA THR A 524 -23.86 8.70 33.99
C THR A 524 -24.07 8.85 35.49
N PRO A 525 -25.14 9.52 35.96
CA PRO A 525 -25.42 9.71 37.39
C PRO A 525 -25.44 8.42 38.21
N ARG A 526 -25.76 7.28 37.57
CA ARG A 526 -25.59 5.92 38.11
C ARG A 526 -24.90 5.03 37.08
N LYS A 527 -23.88 4.29 37.51
CA LYS A 527 -23.07 3.38 36.66
C LYS A 527 -23.89 2.24 36.01
N GLU A 528 -25.03 1.93 36.62
CA GLU A 528 -26.01 0.91 36.20
C GLU A 528 -26.98 1.40 35.12
N ASP A 529 -27.07 2.71 34.89
CA ASP A 529 -27.87 3.31 33.80
C ASP A 529 -27.03 3.61 32.54
N ALA A 530 -25.71 3.34 32.57
CA ALA A 530 -24.82 3.62 31.45
C ALA A 530 -25.07 2.65 30.30
N PHE A 531 -25.57 3.17 29.17
CA PHE A 531 -25.75 2.39 27.95
C PHE A 531 -24.42 1.73 27.53
N ARG A 532 -24.46 0.43 27.27
CA ARG A 532 -23.31 -0.34 26.78
C ARG A 532 -23.61 -0.82 25.37
N PRO A 533 -22.77 -0.48 24.39
CA PRO A 533 -22.92 -1.04 23.08
C PRO A 533 -22.68 -2.55 23.13
N ALA A 534 -23.48 -3.31 22.38
CA ALA A 534 -23.47 -4.77 22.41
C ALA A 534 -23.23 -5.34 21.02
N ILE A 535 -22.18 -6.14 20.85
CA ILE A 535 -21.93 -6.86 19.61
C ILE A 535 -23.04 -7.89 19.43
N LYS A 536 -23.75 -7.81 18.30
CA LYS A 536 -24.72 -8.80 17.86
C LYS A 536 -23.98 -9.93 17.15
N TRP A 537 -23.29 -9.64 16.06
CA TRP A 537 -22.54 -10.65 15.31
C TRP A 537 -21.29 -10.05 14.67
N VAL A 538 -20.36 -10.93 14.31
CA VAL A 538 -19.16 -10.58 13.56
C VAL A 538 -18.91 -11.65 12.50
N THR A 539 -18.81 -11.22 11.25
CA THR A 539 -18.59 -12.10 10.10
C THR A 539 -17.28 -11.74 9.43
N SER A 540 -16.38 -12.72 9.28
CA SER A 540 -15.15 -12.54 8.50
C SER A 540 -15.44 -12.80 7.02
N LEU A 541 -15.01 -11.89 6.15
CA LEU A 541 -15.17 -12.01 4.70
C LEU A 541 -14.03 -12.81 4.04
N GLY A 542 -13.02 -13.22 4.81
CA GLY A 542 -11.88 -14.02 4.36
C GLY A 542 -10.75 -13.23 3.70
N SER A 543 -10.93 -11.93 3.45
CA SER A 543 -9.91 -11.03 2.90
C SER A 543 -10.12 -9.60 3.43
N HIS A 544 -9.13 -8.72 3.28
CA HIS A 544 -9.13 -7.39 3.87
C HIS A 544 -10.26 -6.51 3.32
N THR A 545 -10.75 -5.57 4.12
CA THR A 545 -11.58 -4.46 3.62
C THR A 545 -10.77 -3.17 3.69
N PHE A 546 -11.07 -2.21 2.83
CA PHE A 546 -10.36 -0.93 2.80
C PHE A 546 -11.29 0.22 3.21
N MET A 547 -11.46 1.23 2.38
CA MET A 547 -12.38 2.35 2.62
C MET A 547 -13.81 2.06 2.14
N THR A 548 -14.18 0.79 1.99
CA THR A 548 -15.54 0.43 1.59
C THR A 548 -16.47 0.57 2.78
N SER A 549 -17.44 1.48 2.68
CA SER A 549 -18.54 1.58 3.65
C SER A 549 -19.56 0.45 3.48
N PRO A 550 -19.99 -0.21 4.57
CA PRO A 550 -21.13 -1.13 4.51
C PRO A 550 -22.39 -0.41 4.04
N LEU A 551 -23.17 -1.08 3.19
CA LEU A 551 -24.47 -0.62 2.74
C LEU A 551 -25.57 -1.49 3.33
N VAL A 552 -26.69 -0.88 3.66
CA VAL A 552 -27.88 -1.59 4.15
C VAL A 552 -28.97 -1.56 3.09
N VAL A 553 -29.47 -2.74 2.70
CA VAL A 553 -30.53 -2.89 1.68
C VAL A 553 -31.47 -4.02 2.05
N GLY A 554 -32.75 -3.69 2.30
CA GLY A 554 -33.71 -4.69 2.79
C GLY A 554 -33.22 -5.34 4.09
N ASP A 555 -33.10 -6.67 4.09
CA ASP A 555 -32.56 -7.49 5.20
C ASP A 555 -31.05 -7.79 5.07
N LEU A 556 -30.35 -7.09 4.16
CA LEU A 556 -28.94 -7.32 3.88
C LEU A 556 -28.05 -6.16 4.33
N VAL A 557 -26.85 -6.52 4.74
CA VAL A 557 -25.66 -5.66 4.86
C VAL A 557 -24.72 -6.07 3.74
N VAL A 558 -24.15 -5.13 3.00
CA VAL A 558 -23.27 -5.40 1.85
C VAL A 558 -21.93 -4.71 2.05
N SER A 559 -20.82 -5.41 1.83
CA SER A 559 -19.46 -4.86 1.91
C SER A 559 -18.55 -5.52 0.86
N ALA A 560 -17.38 -4.93 0.60
CA ALA A 560 -16.43 -5.41 -0.39
C ALA A 560 -15.05 -5.64 0.21
N THR A 561 -14.37 -6.68 -0.28
CA THR A 561 -13.00 -7.03 0.07
C THR A 561 -12.03 -6.61 -1.02
N PHE A 562 -10.78 -6.37 -0.63
CA PHE A 562 -9.67 -6.08 -1.52
C PHE A 562 -8.52 -7.07 -1.31
N ASP A 563 -7.72 -7.24 -2.36
CA ASP A 563 -6.57 -8.14 -2.39
C ASP A 563 -5.45 -7.51 -3.23
N ASP A 564 -4.41 -7.03 -2.56
CA ASP A 564 -3.21 -6.50 -3.21
C ASP A 564 -2.12 -7.56 -3.43
N ASN A 565 -2.41 -8.83 -3.10
CA ASN A 565 -1.51 -9.98 -3.24
C ASN A 565 -1.85 -10.85 -4.46
N GLY A 566 -3.00 -10.63 -5.12
CA GLY A 566 -3.43 -11.40 -6.28
C GLY A 566 -3.84 -12.85 -5.97
N LYS A 567 -4.38 -13.10 -4.78
CA LYS A 567 -4.80 -14.42 -4.27
C LYS A 567 -6.29 -14.71 -4.45
N GLY A 568 -7.03 -13.87 -5.17
CA GLY A 568 -8.46 -14.04 -5.47
C GLY A 568 -9.40 -13.58 -4.34
N GLY A 569 -8.92 -12.72 -3.44
CA GLY A 569 -9.67 -12.20 -2.30
C GLY A 569 -10.69 -11.11 -2.64
N SER A 570 -10.61 -10.48 -3.81
CA SER A 570 -11.50 -9.39 -4.23
C SER A 570 -12.93 -9.86 -4.51
N ALA A 571 -13.90 -9.37 -3.75
CA ALA A 571 -15.31 -9.72 -3.90
C ALA A 571 -16.26 -8.71 -3.23
N ILE A 572 -17.53 -8.79 -3.60
CA ILE A 572 -18.63 -8.13 -2.88
C ILE A 572 -19.44 -9.22 -2.16
N HIS A 573 -19.77 -8.98 -0.90
CA HIS A 573 -20.45 -9.91 -0.01
C HIS A 573 -21.73 -9.27 0.51
N ALA A 574 -22.81 -10.04 0.57
CA ALA A 574 -23.99 -9.67 1.35
C ALA A 574 -24.20 -10.62 2.51
N MET A 575 -24.53 -10.05 3.66
CA MET A 575 -24.79 -10.73 4.92
C MET A 575 -26.19 -10.40 5.40
N ARG A 576 -26.84 -11.34 6.08
CA ARG A 576 -28.14 -11.08 6.72
C ARG A 576 -27.97 -10.16 7.94
N LYS A 577 -28.84 -9.17 8.09
CA LYS A 577 -28.83 -8.27 9.27
C LYS A 577 -29.00 -9.01 10.59
N SER A 578 -29.80 -10.07 10.62
CA SER A 578 -30.16 -10.75 11.87
C SER A 578 -29.00 -11.51 12.52
N ASP A 579 -28.13 -12.14 11.73
CA ASP A 579 -27.11 -13.06 12.23
C ASP A 579 -25.74 -12.96 11.55
N GLY A 580 -25.61 -12.14 10.50
CA GLY A 580 -24.35 -11.97 9.77
C GLY A 580 -24.04 -13.10 8.79
N SER A 581 -24.92 -14.08 8.60
CA SER A 581 -24.71 -15.17 7.64
C SER A 581 -24.57 -14.62 6.22
N VAL A 582 -23.58 -15.10 5.47
CA VAL A 582 -23.35 -14.66 4.08
C VAL A 582 -24.43 -15.26 3.18
N VAL A 583 -25.20 -14.39 2.52
CA VAL A 583 -26.30 -14.76 1.61
C VAL A 583 -25.80 -14.96 0.19
N TRP A 584 -24.93 -14.07 -0.30
CA TRP A 584 -24.30 -14.19 -1.60
C TRP A 584 -22.91 -13.56 -1.61
N ARG A 585 -22.08 -14.01 -2.56
CA ARG A 585 -20.75 -13.47 -2.86
C ARG A 585 -20.56 -13.33 -4.36
N VAL A 586 -20.14 -12.14 -4.80
CA VAL A 586 -19.78 -11.86 -6.19
C VAL A 586 -18.26 -11.71 -6.27
N PRO A 587 -17.52 -12.68 -6.84
CA PRO A 587 -16.08 -12.52 -7.08
C PRO A 587 -15.84 -11.42 -8.13
N LEU A 588 -14.82 -10.60 -7.90
CA LEU A 588 -14.41 -9.54 -8.82
C LEU A 588 -13.05 -9.85 -9.45
N LEU A 589 -12.78 -9.22 -10.60
CA LEU A 589 -11.48 -9.32 -11.25
C LEU A 589 -10.40 -8.59 -10.45
N ASN A 590 -10.74 -7.41 -9.91
CA ASN A 590 -9.84 -6.60 -9.11
C ASN A 590 -10.58 -6.06 -7.89
N SER A 591 -9.79 -5.47 -6.98
CA SER A 591 -10.25 -4.89 -5.73
C SER A 591 -11.16 -3.69 -5.90
N VAL A 592 -12.23 -3.62 -5.11
CA VAL A 592 -12.98 -2.38 -4.85
C VAL A 592 -12.43 -1.78 -3.57
N LYS A 593 -11.79 -0.61 -3.68
CA LYS A 593 -11.08 0.03 -2.56
C LYS A 593 -11.87 1.19 -1.92
N ASN A 594 -13.03 1.57 -2.44
CA ASN A 594 -13.78 2.72 -1.94
C ASN A 594 -15.30 2.52 -2.05
N ASN A 595 -16.07 3.56 -1.71
CA ASN A 595 -17.52 3.52 -1.57
C ASN A 595 -18.24 2.99 -2.82
N MET A 596 -19.17 2.08 -2.55
CA MET A 596 -20.19 1.63 -3.49
C MET A 596 -21.43 2.53 -3.38
N ALA A 597 -22.24 2.59 -4.43
CA ALA A 597 -23.50 3.35 -4.42
C ALA A 597 -24.70 2.42 -4.62
N LEU A 598 -25.85 2.78 -4.05
CA LEU A 598 -27.11 2.07 -4.21
C LEU A 598 -28.13 2.98 -4.91
N TRP A 599 -28.80 2.48 -5.94
CA TRP A 599 -29.88 3.18 -6.63
C TRP A 599 -31.00 2.21 -6.98
N GLU A 600 -32.18 2.40 -6.37
CA GLU A 600 -33.39 1.60 -6.66
C GLU A 600 -33.14 0.07 -6.68
N GLY A 601 -32.38 -0.43 -5.70
CA GLY A 601 -32.04 -1.86 -5.59
C GLY A 601 -30.85 -2.32 -6.46
N THR A 602 -30.25 -1.41 -7.23
CA THR A 602 -29.00 -1.64 -7.99
C THR A 602 -27.80 -1.16 -7.17
N LEU A 603 -26.87 -2.06 -6.89
CA LEU A 603 -25.57 -1.77 -6.29
C LEU A 603 -24.55 -1.49 -7.40
N LEU A 604 -23.83 -0.38 -7.28
CA LEU A 604 -22.80 0.07 -8.21
C LEU A 604 -21.45 0.07 -7.49
N ALA A 605 -20.44 -0.53 -8.12
CA ALA A 605 -19.08 -0.57 -7.60
C ALA A 605 -18.08 -0.50 -8.75
N CYS A 606 -16.96 0.18 -8.56
CA CYS A 606 -15.87 0.21 -9.55
C CYS A 606 -14.58 -0.30 -8.92
N ASP A 607 -13.91 -1.23 -9.60
CA ASP A 607 -12.63 -1.76 -9.14
C ASP A 607 -11.45 -0.84 -9.51
N VAL A 608 -10.27 -1.12 -8.93
CA VAL A 608 -9.04 -0.32 -9.10
C VAL A 608 -8.52 -0.21 -10.52
N VAL A 609 -8.98 -1.08 -11.43
CA VAL A 609 -8.62 -1.09 -12.85
C VAL A 609 -9.69 -0.39 -13.69
N GLY A 610 -10.74 0.15 -13.07
CA GLY A 610 -11.79 0.90 -13.75
C GLY A 610 -12.88 0.03 -14.36
N ASN A 611 -13.08 -1.20 -13.89
CA ASN A 611 -14.29 -1.96 -14.25
C ASN A 611 -15.44 -1.57 -13.31
N LEU A 612 -16.49 -1.00 -13.89
CA LEU A 612 -17.73 -0.64 -13.22
C LEU A 612 -18.73 -1.78 -13.33
N TYR A 613 -19.33 -2.17 -12.20
CA TYR A 613 -20.30 -3.25 -12.08
C TYR A 613 -21.64 -2.70 -11.59
N ALA A 614 -22.73 -3.18 -12.17
CA ALA A 614 -24.07 -3.03 -11.62
C ALA A 614 -24.63 -4.38 -11.21
N ILE A 615 -25.05 -4.49 -9.96
CA ILE A 615 -25.43 -5.74 -9.32
C ILE A 615 -26.81 -5.55 -8.68
N GLU A 616 -27.71 -6.50 -8.90
CA GLU A 616 -28.98 -6.54 -8.18
C GLU A 616 -28.70 -6.84 -6.70
N ALA A 617 -28.95 -5.87 -5.83
CA ALA A 617 -28.42 -5.86 -4.46
C ALA A 617 -28.99 -6.99 -3.57
N LEU A 618 -30.20 -7.48 -3.87
CA LEU A 618 -30.83 -8.56 -3.10
C LEU A 618 -30.36 -9.96 -3.53
N SER A 619 -29.96 -10.16 -4.79
CA SER A 619 -29.63 -11.47 -5.35
C SER A 619 -28.13 -11.67 -5.62
N GLY A 620 -27.35 -10.59 -5.72
CA GLY A 620 -25.96 -10.63 -6.16
C GLY A 620 -25.80 -10.85 -7.68
N ARG A 621 -26.89 -10.82 -8.46
CA ARG A 621 -26.84 -11.00 -9.91
C ARG A 621 -26.22 -9.76 -10.56
N VAL A 622 -25.08 -9.95 -11.24
CA VAL A 622 -24.49 -8.92 -12.09
C VAL A 622 -25.44 -8.64 -13.26
N MET A 623 -25.95 -7.41 -13.35
CA MET A 623 -26.85 -6.97 -14.41
C MET A 623 -26.06 -6.53 -15.63
N TRP A 624 -24.99 -5.78 -15.42
CA TRP A 624 -24.03 -5.41 -16.46
C TRP A 624 -22.68 -5.05 -15.82
N SER A 625 -21.63 -5.09 -16.63
CA SER A 625 -20.31 -4.55 -16.29
C SER A 625 -19.72 -3.79 -17.47
N LYS A 626 -18.84 -2.82 -17.19
CA LYS A 626 -18.21 -1.96 -18.19
C LYS A 626 -16.79 -1.62 -17.78
N SER A 627 -15.82 -1.88 -18.66
CA SER A 627 -14.46 -1.37 -18.48
C SER A 627 -14.41 0.10 -18.93
N LEU A 628 -14.01 0.99 -18.02
CA LEU A 628 -13.89 2.43 -18.26
C LEU A 628 -12.46 2.85 -18.63
N ARG A 629 -11.48 2.07 -18.16
CA ARG A 629 -10.06 2.25 -18.48
C ARG A 629 -9.79 1.73 -19.88
N GLU A 630 -9.09 2.53 -20.69
CA GLU A 630 -8.75 2.16 -22.07
C GLU A 630 -7.34 1.59 -22.14
N LYS A 631 -6.33 2.42 -22.47
CA LYS A 631 -4.95 1.98 -22.69
C LYS A 631 -4.03 2.23 -21.50
N GLU A 632 -4.34 3.22 -20.68
CA GLU A 632 -3.47 3.66 -19.60
C GLU A 632 -3.61 2.74 -18.39
N LEU A 633 -2.50 2.20 -17.89
CA LEU A 633 -2.49 1.39 -16.66
C LEU A 633 -2.60 2.27 -15.40
N HIS A 634 -2.06 3.49 -15.48
CA HIS A 634 -2.09 4.49 -14.41
C HIS A 634 -2.72 5.80 -14.86
N PRO A 635 -3.34 6.56 -13.93
CA PRO A 635 -3.58 6.21 -12.53
C PRO A 635 -4.52 4.99 -12.37
N VAL A 636 -4.63 4.43 -11.15
CA VAL A 636 -5.68 3.46 -10.75
C VAL A 636 -6.90 4.10 -10.08
N TYR A 637 -8.06 3.44 -10.18
CA TYR A 637 -9.33 3.97 -9.66
C TYR A 637 -9.49 3.69 -8.15
N THR A 638 -9.32 4.71 -7.33
CA THR A 638 -9.41 4.59 -5.86
C THR A 638 -10.47 5.49 -5.24
N GLN A 639 -11.32 6.11 -6.07
CA GLN A 639 -12.45 6.95 -5.67
C GLN A 639 -13.73 6.14 -5.45
N GLY A 640 -14.66 6.63 -4.64
CA GLY A 640 -16.02 6.07 -4.58
C GLY A 640 -16.81 6.36 -5.86
N VAL A 641 -17.84 5.55 -6.16
CA VAL A 641 -18.81 5.88 -7.22
C VAL A 641 -19.98 6.70 -6.67
N THR A 642 -20.57 7.55 -7.50
CA THR A 642 -21.71 8.40 -7.11
C THR A 642 -22.87 8.23 -8.08
N VAL A 643 -24.10 8.24 -7.57
CA VAL A 643 -25.31 8.12 -8.40
C VAL A 643 -26.24 9.31 -8.15
N HIS A 644 -26.82 9.85 -9.22
CA HIS A 644 -27.87 10.86 -9.16
C HIS A 644 -28.82 10.69 -10.35
N ASN A 645 -30.13 10.72 -10.11
CA ASN A 645 -31.19 10.61 -11.13
C ASN A 645 -31.00 9.45 -12.13
N GLY A 646 -30.64 8.26 -11.63
CA GLY A 646 -30.43 7.06 -12.46
C GLY A 646 -29.15 7.08 -13.30
N ILE A 647 -28.24 8.02 -13.03
CA ILE A 647 -26.94 8.15 -13.69
C ILE A 647 -25.84 7.84 -12.68
N VAL A 648 -24.96 6.89 -13.00
CA VAL A 648 -23.75 6.61 -12.23
C VAL A 648 -22.57 7.37 -12.83
N TYR A 649 -21.81 8.03 -11.97
CA TYR A 649 -20.59 8.75 -12.28
C TYR A 649 -19.40 7.97 -11.74
N ALA A 650 -18.52 7.60 -12.65
CA ALA A 650 -17.30 6.87 -12.34
C ALA A 650 -16.18 7.28 -13.30
N GLY A 651 -14.98 7.34 -12.74
CA GLY A 651 -13.77 7.64 -13.47
C GLY A 651 -12.86 8.60 -12.72
N HIS A 652 -11.61 8.67 -13.16
CA HIS A 652 -10.56 9.47 -12.54
C HIS A 652 -9.45 9.77 -13.58
N GLY A 653 -8.61 10.79 -13.30
CA GLY A 653 -7.48 11.12 -14.17
C GLY A 653 -7.90 11.56 -15.58
N HIS A 654 -7.92 10.63 -16.53
CA HIS A 654 -8.16 10.86 -17.96
C HIS A 654 -9.56 10.50 -18.44
N TYR A 655 -10.38 9.87 -17.59
CA TYR A 655 -11.73 9.46 -17.95
C TYR A 655 -12.68 9.77 -16.81
N LEU A 656 -13.63 10.68 -17.00
CA LEU A 656 -14.81 10.81 -16.15
C LEU A 656 -16.01 10.43 -17.01
N THR A 657 -16.80 9.48 -16.57
CA THR A 657 -17.87 8.88 -17.38
C THR A 657 -19.17 8.89 -16.62
N ALA A 658 -20.25 9.25 -17.32
CA ALA A 658 -21.61 9.05 -16.85
C ALA A 658 -22.27 7.92 -17.62
N LEU A 659 -22.93 7.03 -16.90
CA LEU A 659 -23.64 5.89 -17.48
C LEU A 659 -25.03 5.77 -16.88
N LYS A 660 -26.00 5.30 -17.67
CA LYS A 660 -27.32 4.94 -17.13
C LYS A 660 -27.17 3.72 -16.22
N VAL A 661 -27.74 3.80 -15.01
CA VAL A 661 -27.74 2.69 -14.04
C VAL A 661 -28.46 1.46 -14.60
N SER A 662 -29.50 1.65 -15.41
CA SER A 662 -30.35 0.56 -15.90
C SER A 662 -29.67 -0.40 -16.88
N ASN A 663 -28.72 0.08 -17.68
CA ASN A 663 -28.14 -0.71 -18.78
C ASN A 663 -26.64 -0.47 -19.06
N GLY A 664 -25.99 0.45 -18.33
CA GLY A 664 -24.58 0.79 -18.55
C GLY A 664 -24.32 1.56 -19.86
N GLU A 665 -25.36 2.15 -20.46
CA GLU A 665 -25.21 3.03 -21.62
C GLU A 665 -24.42 4.28 -21.21
N VAL A 666 -23.29 4.53 -21.88
CA VAL A 666 -22.48 5.73 -21.67
C VAL A 666 -23.23 6.93 -22.21
N LEU A 667 -23.58 7.87 -21.33
CA LEU A 667 -24.22 9.13 -21.68
C LEU A 667 -23.20 10.15 -22.18
N TRP A 668 -22.09 10.25 -21.47
CA TRP A 668 -20.97 11.10 -21.83
C TRP A 668 -19.67 10.57 -21.22
N LYS A 669 -18.56 10.92 -21.86
CA LYS A 669 -17.20 10.75 -21.35
C LYS A 669 -16.49 12.09 -21.49
N ASN A 670 -16.10 12.69 -20.37
CA ASN A 670 -15.35 13.93 -20.37
C ASN A 670 -13.85 13.61 -20.46
N THR A 671 -13.20 14.13 -21.51
CA THR A 671 -11.75 14.08 -21.75
C THR A 671 -11.10 15.46 -21.74
N ALA A 672 -11.86 16.52 -21.47
CA ALA A 672 -11.38 17.90 -21.34
C ALA A 672 -10.68 18.13 -19.98
N TRP A 673 -10.96 17.30 -18.98
CA TRP A 673 -10.25 17.34 -17.70
C TRP A 673 -9.02 16.43 -17.70
N ARG A 674 -8.02 16.81 -16.91
CA ARG A 674 -6.90 15.96 -16.53
C ARG A 674 -6.76 16.01 -15.03
N GLY A 675 -7.28 14.99 -14.38
CA GLY A 675 -7.19 14.80 -12.94
C GLY A 675 -5.76 14.52 -12.46
N GLY A 676 -4.90 13.89 -13.25
CA GLY A 676 -3.56 13.52 -12.77
C GLY A 676 -3.60 12.25 -11.92
N VAL A 677 -3.05 12.27 -10.70
CA VAL A 677 -2.87 11.07 -9.85
C VAL A 677 -4.18 10.63 -9.18
N CYS A 678 -4.28 9.37 -8.77
CA CYS A 678 -5.43 8.83 -8.04
C CYS A 678 -5.70 9.58 -6.72
N THR A 679 -6.92 9.50 -6.19
CA THR A 679 -7.30 10.05 -4.87
C THR A 679 -8.44 9.21 -4.27
N VAL A 680 -8.61 9.29 -2.96
CA VAL A 680 -9.68 8.58 -2.24
C VAL A 680 -10.98 9.39 -2.10
N ALA A 681 -10.98 10.69 -2.41
CA ALA A 681 -12.17 11.51 -2.27
C ALA A 681 -13.32 11.03 -3.17
N SER A 682 -14.48 10.79 -2.56
CA SER A 682 -15.70 10.40 -3.27
C SER A 682 -16.37 11.60 -3.95
N PRO A 683 -16.83 11.50 -5.21
CA PRO A 683 -17.55 12.58 -5.87
C PRO A 683 -18.89 12.91 -5.19
N VAL A 684 -19.40 14.12 -5.41
CA VAL A 684 -20.71 14.55 -4.92
C VAL A 684 -21.46 15.32 -5.98
N VAL A 685 -22.78 15.14 -6.05
CA VAL A 685 -23.67 15.91 -6.94
C VAL A 685 -24.52 16.85 -6.10
N GLU A 686 -24.60 18.10 -6.53
CA GLU A 686 -25.57 19.09 -6.04
C GLU A 686 -26.90 18.89 -6.79
N PRO A 687 -27.97 18.41 -6.13
CA PRO A 687 -29.17 17.95 -6.83
C PRO A 687 -29.93 19.03 -7.62
N GLU A 688 -29.88 20.29 -7.19
CA GLU A 688 -30.70 21.35 -7.79
C GLU A 688 -30.05 21.94 -9.05
N SER A 689 -28.77 22.26 -8.99
CA SER A 689 -27.96 22.79 -10.10
C SER A 689 -27.43 21.69 -11.02
N GLY A 690 -27.39 20.44 -10.56
CA GLY A 690 -26.82 19.33 -11.32
C GLY A 690 -25.30 19.44 -11.48
N VAL A 691 -24.60 20.06 -10.53
CA VAL A 691 -23.13 20.13 -10.55
C VAL A 691 -22.54 18.88 -9.87
N LEU A 692 -21.65 18.19 -10.57
CA LEU A 692 -20.84 17.07 -10.08
C LEU A 692 -19.44 17.58 -9.70
N LEU A 693 -19.06 17.47 -8.43
CA LEU A 693 -17.72 17.78 -7.94
C LEU A 693 -16.88 16.51 -7.80
N THR A 694 -15.72 16.50 -8.44
CA THR A 694 -14.70 15.45 -8.36
C THR A 694 -13.36 16.02 -7.86
N ALA A 695 -12.38 15.16 -7.64
CA ALA A 695 -11.06 15.50 -7.12
C ALA A 695 -9.97 14.67 -7.78
N ALA A 696 -8.73 15.13 -7.67
CA ALA A 696 -7.55 14.33 -7.95
C ALA A 696 -6.34 14.82 -7.18
N TYR A 697 -5.53 13.89 -6.68
CA TYR A 697 -4.44 14.22 -5.77
C TYR A 697 -3.32 14.99 -6.47
N TRP A 698 -2.68 15.89 -5.72
CA TRP A 698 -1.73 16.91 -6.20
C TRP A 698 -2.24 17.88 -7.27
N THR A 699 -3.48 17.73 -7.69
CA THR A 699 -3.99 18.44 -8.86
C THR A 699 -5.10 19.38 -8.46
N GLY A 700 -6.09 18.92 -7.71
CA GLY A 700 -7.15 19.76 -7.15
C GLY A 700 -8.55 19.20 -7.35
N ARG A 701 -9.53 20.10 -7.53
CA ARG A 701 -10.96 19.77 -7.63
C ARG A 701 -11.58 20.28 -8.91
N PHE A 702 -12.54 19.53 -9.44
CA PHE A 702 -13.13 19.75 -10.76
C PHE A 702 -14.64 19.64 -10.68
N ALA A 703 -15.35 20.68 -11.13
CA ALA A 703 -16.79 20.65 -11.20
C ALA A 703 -17.27 20.50 -12.63
N HIS A 704 -18.27 19.66 -12.81
CA HIS A 704 -18.81 19.30 -14.10
C HIS A 704 -20.32 19.46 -14.10
N ASN A 705 -20.90 19.77 -15.24
CA ASN A 705 -22.32 19.57 -15.45
C ASN A 705 -22.60 18.06 -15.45
N ALA A 706 -23.43 17.58 -14.53
CA ALA A 706 -23.67 16.15 -14.35
C ALA A 706 -24.45 15.53 -15.53
N VAL A 707 -25.14 16.33 -16.35
CA VAL A 707 -25.92 15.85 -17.50
C VAL A 707 -25.09 15.86 -18.79
N THR A 708 -24.30 16.91 -19.03
CA THR A 708 -23.51 17.06 -20.27
C THR A 708 -22.06 16.59 -20.14
N GLY A 709 -21.57 16.50 -18.91
CA GLY A 709 -20.17 16.25 -18.61
C GLY A 709 -19.28 17.48 -18.75
N GLU A 710 -19.77 18.62 -19.20
CA GLU A 710 -18.97 19.84 -19.41
C GLU A 710 -18.22 20.26 -18.14
N LEU A 711 -16.92 20.55 -18.25
CA LEU A 711 -16.14 21.12 -17.15
C LEU A 711 -16.58 22.57 -16.93
N LEU A 712 -17.15 22.87 -15.76
CA LEU A 712 -17.65 24.20 -15.40
C LEU A 712 -16.55 25.07 -14.80
N TRP A 713 -15.79 24.50 -13.88
CA TRP A 713 -14.65 25.15 -13.24
C TRP A 713 -13.67 24.11 -12.70
N GLU A 714 -12.43 24.53 -12.52
CA GLU A 714 -11.39 23.76 -11.85
C GLU A 714 -10.65 24.64 -10.84
N LYS A 715 -10.10 24.01 -9.79
CA LYS A 715 -9.35 24.67 -8.74
C LYS A 715 -8.09 23.87 -8.43
N ARG A 716 -6.94 24.50 -8.63
CA ARG A 716 -5.60 23.87 -8.61
C ARG A 716 -4.59 24.62 -7.73
N ASP A 717 -5.07 25.32 -6.70
CA ASP A 717 -4.18 26.04 -5.79
C ASP A 717 -3.52 25.12 -4.75
N ASP A 718 -2.47 25.63 -4.11
CA ASP A 718 -1.69 24.87 -3.11
C ASP A 718 -2.53 24.34 -1.96
N ASP A 719 -3.59 25.06 -1.59
CA ASP A 719 -4.48 24.68 -0.48
C ASP A 719 -5.45 23.57 -0.88
N THR A 720 -5.76 23.39 -2.17
CA THR A 720 -6.74 22.41 -2.64
C THR A 720 -6.16 21.27 -3.45
N ARG A 721 -4.87 21.32 -3.80
CA ARG A 721 -4.17 20.23 -4.51
C ARG A 721 -4.15 18.92 -3.72
N ILE A 722 -4.16 18.98 -2.39
CA ILE A 722 -4.33 17.81 -1.52
C ILE A 722 -5.83 17.62 -1.31
N ALA A 723 -6.43 16.73 -2.10
CA ALA A 723 -7.87 16.65 -2.30
C ALA A 723 -8.48 15.32 -1.84
N ASP A 724 -7.98 14.71 -0.76
CA ASP A 724 -8.46 13.40 -0.27
C ASP A 724 -9.77 13.46 0.52
N ASN A 725 -10.05 14.61 1.13
CA ASN A 725 -11.27 14.78 1.91
C ASN A 725 -12.50 14.69 1.00
N SER A 726 -13.40 13.76 1.32
CA SER A 726 -14.64 13.54 0.58
C SER A 726 -15.63 14.71 0.78
N PRO A 727 -15.93 15.50 -0.26
CA PRO A 727 -16.81 16.67 -0.14
C PRO A 727 -18.27 16.29 0.16
N VAL A 728 -18.98 17.16 0.85
CA VAL A 728 -20.44 17.04 1.08
C VAL A 728 -21.19 18.22 0.49
N PHE A 729 -22.44 17.96 0.13
CA PHE A 729 -23.41 18.98 -0.22
C PHE A 729 -24.31 19.24 1.00
N PHE A 730 -24.57 20.52 1.29
CA PHE A 730 -25.56 20.94 2.28
C PHE A 730 -26.15 22.31 1.90
N LYS A 731 -27.48 22.43 1.82
CA LYS A 731 -28.21 23.70 1.56
C LYS A 731 -27.61 24.55 0.43
N GLY A 732 -27.47 23.98 -0.77
CA GLY A 732 -27.04 24.71 -1.97
C GLY A 732 -25.53 24.93 -2.10
N ARG A 733 -24.70 24.35 -1.23
CA ARG A 733 -23.24 24.57 -1.20
C ARG A 733 -22.45 23.28 -1.09
N PHE A 734 -21.22 23.31 -1.60
CA PHE A 734 -20.23 22.27 -1.31
C PHE A 734 -19.40 22.64 -0.10
N PHE A 735 -19.10 21.61 0.71
CA PHE A 735 -18.27 21.69 1.90
C PHE A 735 -17.19 20.62 1.82
N TYR A 736 -15.97 21.01 2.12
CA TYR A 736 -14.86 20.07 2.26
C TYR A 736 -13.77 20.70 3.11
N ALA A 737 -12.86 19.87 3.56
CA ALA A 737 -11.63 20.30 4.19
C ALA A 737 -10.43 20.05 3.27
N SER A 738 -9.36 20.78 3.54
CA SER A 738 -8.03 20.54 3.00
C SER A 738 -7.00 20.80 4.11
N PRO A 739 -5.71 20.55 3.88
CA PRO A 739 -4.71 20.81 4.90
C PRO A 739 -4.76 22.27 5.37
N GLY A 740 -5.01 22.44 6.66
CA GLY A 740 -5.10 23.76 7.28
C GLY A 740 -6.37 24.57 6.99
N HIS A 741 -7.36 24.05 6.25
CA HIS A 741 -8.56 24.84 5.88
C HIS A 741 -9.89 24.08 5.89
N ILE A 742 -10.97 24.78 6.25
CA ILE A 742 -12.37 24.42 5.97
C ILE A 742 -12.89 25.32 4.86
N MET A 743 -13.58 24.73 3.88
CA MET A 743 -14.05 25.41 2.68
C MET A 743 -15.57 25.31 2.54
N GLU A 744 -16.21 26.44 2.24
CA GLU A 744 -17.55 26.50 1.64
C GLU A 744 -17.44 27.03 0.22
N VAL A 745 -18.02 26.33 -0.75
CA VAL A 745 -17.88 26.66 -2.17
C VAL A 745 -19.25 26.73 -2.85
N ASP A 746 -19.43 27.77 -3.65
CA ASP A 746 -20.56 27.89 -4.57
C ASP A 746 -20.45 26.83 -5.69
N PRO A 747 -21.44 25.94 -5.84
CA PRO A 747 -21.38 24.85 -6.82
C PRO A 747 -21.21 25.31 -8.26
N LEU A 748 -21.85 26.40 -8.66
CA LEU A 748 -21.88 26.84 -10.07
C LEU A 748 -20.60 27.55 -10.49
N SER A 749 -20.05 28.40 -9.64
CA SER A 749 -18.90 29.26 -9.98
C SER A 749 -17.57 28.77 -9.42
N GLY A 750 -17.57 27.87 -8.44
CA GLY A 750 -16.36 27.46 -7.72
C GLY A 750 -15.84 28.52 -6.75
N LYS A 751 -16.57 29.63 -6.56
CA LYS A 751 -16.20 30.71 -5.65
C LYS A 751 -16.17 30.21 -4.21
N GLU A 752 -15.05 30.45 -3.53
CA GLU A 752 -14.95 30.27 -2.08
C GLU A 752 -15.85 31.29 -1.38
N LEU A 753 -16.89 30.80 -0.73
CA LEU A 753 -17.75 31.60 0.15
C LEU A 753 -17.15 31.72 1.54
N VAL A 754 -16.45 30.66 1.97
CA VAL A 754 -15.69 30.60 3.22
C VAL A 754 -14.38 29.86 2.95
N LYS A 755 -13.30 30.40 3.52
CA LYS A 755 -12.00 29.74 3.67
C LYS A 755 -11.51 30.00 5.10
N HIS A 756 -11.77 29.07 6.00
CA HIS A 756 -11.45 29.21 7.41
C HIS A 756 -10.17 28.44 7.73
N ALA A 757 -9.14 29.14 8.22
CA ALA A 757 -7.89 28.52 8.63
C ALA A 757 -8.06 27.71 9.92
N ILE A 758 -7.49 26.52 9.94
CA ILE A 758 -7.53 25.59 11.07
C ILE A 758 -6.13 25.01 11.33
N ASN A 759 -5.86 24.58 12.56
CA ASN A 759 -4.57 24.00 12.94
C ASN A 759 -4.64 22.47 12.98
N TYR A 760 -5.06 21.86 11.88
CA TYR A 760 -5.22 20.41 11.72
C TYR A 760 -4.68 19.97 10.35
N THR A 761 -4.11 18.77 10.32
CA THR A 761 -3.78 18.10 9.05
C THR A 761 -4.98 17.27 8.62
N ILE A 762 -5.52 17.54 7.44
CA ILE A 762 -6.67 16.81 6.89
C ILE A 762 -6.25 16.20 5.55
N ASN A 763 -5.54 15.07 5.67
CA ASN A 763 -5.16 14.17 4.57
C ASN A 763 -5.84 12.82 4.85
N ASN A 764 -7.16 12.79 4.75
CA ASN A 764 -7.97 11.61 5.04
C ASN A 764 -9.19 11.58 4.11
N ASN A 765 -9.81 10.41 3.97
CA ASN A 765 -11.04 10.23 3.19
C ASN A 765 -12.30 10.76 3.92
N SER A 766 -12.16 11.20 5.19
CA SER A 766 -13.30 11.47 6.09
C SER A 766 -14.31 12.41 5.46
N ARG A 767 -15.58 11.99 5.41
CA ARG A 767 -16.68 12.82 4.91
C ARG A 767 -17.18 13.73 6.05
N PRO A 768 -17.09 15.07 5.95
CA PRO A 768 -17.53 15.95 7.04
C PRO A 768 -19.03 15.83 7.33
N VAL A 769 -19.40 15.91 8.61
CA VAL A 769 -20.79 16.14 9.02
C VAL A 769 -21.04 17.64 9.02
N VAL A 770 -22.04 18.07 8.25
CA VAL A 770 -22.43 19.49 8.16
C VAL A 770 -23.89 19.62 8.54
N THR A 771 -24.16 20.45 9.55
CA THR A 771 -25.50 20.91 9.95
C THR A 771 -25.52 22.44 9.95
N ASP A 772 -26.63 23.08 10.27
CA ASP A 772 -26.65 24.54 10.41
C ASP A 772 -25.64 25.07 11.44
N LYS A 773 -25.31 24.27 12.46
CA LYS A 773 -24.46 24.67 13.60
C LYS A 773 -23.08 24.04 13.62
N LEU A 774 -22.96 22.82 13.09
CA LEU A 774 -21.78 22.00 13.29
C LEU A 774 -21.10 21.70 11.95
N PHE A 775 -19.79 21.80 11.94
CA PHE A 775 -18.91 21.15 10.98
C PHE A 775 -18.02 20.18 11.76
N ILE A 776 -18.14 18.87 11.54
CA ILE A 776 -17.35 17.85 12.23
C ILE A 776 -16.58 17.05 11.19
N VAL A 777 -15.28 16.87 11.41
CA VAL A 777 -14.40 16.20 10.43
C VAL A 777 -13.34 15.35 11.14
N GLY A 778 -13.01 14.20 10.55
CA GLY A 778 -11.82 13.43 10.93
C GLY A 778 -10.55 14.19 10.55
N THR A 779 -9.47 13.94 11.27
CA THR A 779 -8.16 14.55 11.07
C THR A 779 -7.10 13.47 10.98
N THR A 780 -5.91 13.80 10.47
CA THR A 780 -4.78 12.88 10.42
C THR A 780 -4.01 12.85 11.75
N ASP A 781 -4.00 13.96 12.49
CA ASP A 781 -3.12 14.20 13.64
C ASP A 781 -3.82 14.28 15.00
N LYS A 782 -5.14 14.52 15.06
CA LYS A 782 -5.85 14.81 16.32
C LYS A 782 -7.22 14.13 16.46
N GLY A 783 -7.45 13.01 15.77
CA GLY A 783 -8.72 12.30 15.83
C GLY A 783 -9.83 13.05 15.11
N VAL A 784 -10.85 13.53 15.84
CA VAL A 784 -12.00 14.25 15.28
C VAL A 784 -12.07 15.67 15.85
N ALA A 785 -12.40 16.65 15.02
CA ALA A 785 -12.62 18.03 15.44
C ALA A 785 -14.01 18.54 15.03
N ALA A 786 -14.58 19.42 15.85
CA ALA A 786 -15.86 20.07 15.59
C ALA A 786 -15.76 21.59 15.69
N PHE A 787 -16.48 22.27 14.79
CA PHE A 787 -16.45 23.71 14.63
C PHE A 787 -17.88 24.27 14.57
N ASP A 788 -18.03 25.46 15.13
CA ASP A 788 -19.29 26.20 15.18
C ASP A 788 -19.51 27.01 13.91
N ARG A 789 -20.40 26.55 13.04
CA ARG A 789 -20.69 27.23 11.77
C ARG A 789 -21.41 28.57 11.94
N GLU A 790 -22.19 28.74 12.99
CA GLU A 790 -22.91 30.00 13.25
C GLU A 790 -21.97 31.08 13.80
N ASN A 791 -20.89 30.67 14.49
CA ASN A 791 -19.90 31.56 15.09
C ASN A 791 -18.55 31.54 14.37
N GLY A 792 -18.59 31.59 13.04
CA GLY A 792 -17.40 31.80 12.21
C GLY A 792 -16.39 30.65 12.24
N TYR A 793 -16.87 29.41 12.34
CA TYR A 793 -16.06 28.18 12.41
C TYR A 793 -15.14 28.10 13.63
N LYS A 794 -15.48 28.76 14.75
CA LYS A 794 -14.73 28.60 16.00
C LYS A 794 -14.72 27.13 16.43
N GLU A 795 -13.54 26.60 16.76
CA GLU A 795 -13.43 25.25 17.31
C GLU A 795 -14.26 25.12 18.60
N LEU A 796 -15.12 24.10 18.63
CA LEU A 796 -15.93 23.73 19.79
C LEU A 796 -15.18 22.73 20.68
N TRP A 797 -14.65 21.68 20.06
CA TRP A 797 -13.92 20.60 20.72
C TRP A 797 -13.10 19.80 19.70
N ASN A 798 -12.10 19.09 20.21
CA ASN A 798 -11.44 17.99 19.50
C ASN A 798 -11.38 16.75 20.39
N PHE A 799 -11.44 15.59 19.78
CA PHE A 799 -11.36 14.28 20.43
C PHE A 799 -10.20 13.48 19.84
N LYS A 800 -9.18 13.25 20.66
CA LYS A 800 -7.97 12.50 20.28
C LYS A 800 -8.18 11.00 20.48
N THR A 801 -7.96 10.23 19.42
CA THR A 801 -7.94 8.76 19.46
C THR A 801 -6.59 8.28 20.02
N ASN A 802 -6.41 6.96 20.16
CA ASN A 802 -5.06 6.43 20.36
C ASN A 802 -4.25 6.58 19.05
N PRO A 803 -2.92 6.39 19.10
CA PRO A 803 -2.11 6.31 17.89
C PRO A 803 -2.62 5.22 16.93
N ALA A 804 -2.62 5.52 15.65
CA ALA A 804 -3.01 4.61 14.58
C ALA A 804 -2.13 3.35 14.57
N LEU A 805 -2.74 2.19 14.33
CA LEU A 805 -2.02 0.92 14.16
C LEU A 805 -1.28 0.88 12.83
N ILE A 806 -1.88 1.47 11.79
CA ILE A 806 -1.33 1.57 10.43
C ILE A 806 -1.34 3.02 9.96
N TYR A 807 -0.32 3.40 9.19
CA TYR A 807 -0.22 4.72 8.59
C TYR A 807 -0.80 4.69 7.17
N THR A 808 -1.94 5.34 6.99
CA THR A 808 -2.68 5.44 5.72
C THR A 808 -2.56 6.82 5.09
N ALA A 809 -2.46 7.88 5.90
CA ALA A 809 -2.42 9.23 5.37
C ALA A 809 -1.11 9.53 4.60
N PRO A 810 -1.20 10.14 3.41
CA PRO A 810 -0.04 10.44 2.58
C PRO A 810 0.87 11.49 3.22
N TYR A 811 2.18 11.29 3.07
CA TYR A 811 3.27 12.17 3.55
C TYR A 811 3.28 12.52 5.04
N THR A 812 2.39 11.92 5.84
CA THR A 812 2.34 12.15 7.28
C THR A 812 3.17 11.09 8.00
N LYS A 813 4.01 11.48 8.96
CA LYS A 813 4.96 10.59 9.64
C LYS A 813 4.80 10.72 11.17
N ASP A 814 4.87 9.59 11.87
CA ASP A 814 4.83 9.37 13.33
C ASP A 814 3.59 9.90 14.09
N PHE A 815 3.20 9.16 15.15
CA PHE A 815 2.11 9.50 16.11
C PHE A 815 0.80 9.98 15.48
N GLN A 816 0.42 9.39 14.33
CA GLN A 816 -0.85 9.67 13.68
C GLN A 816 -2.03 9.28 14.57
N MET A 817 -3.06 10.11 14.63
CA MET A 817 -4.35 9.83 15.28
C MET A 817 -5.43 9.85 14.20
N THR A 818 -5.17 9.14 13.11
CA THR A 818 -5.94 9.27 11.86
C THR A 818 -7.33 8.68 12.01
N VAL A 819 -8.30 9.45 11.51
CA VAL A 819 -9.67 9.03 11.31
C VAL A 819 -9.97 9.15 9.82
N GLU A 820 -9.82 8.03 9.10
CA GLU A 820 -10.21 7.92 7.69
C GLU A 820 -11.72 7.89 7.51
N SER A 821 -12.43 7.27 8.47
CA SER A 821 -13.89 7.20 8.41
C SER A 821 -14.53 8.58 8.59
N GLY A 822 -15.64 8.81 7.91
CA GLY A 822 -16.56 9.90 8.22
C GLY A 822 -17.28 9.66 9.54
N ALA A 823 -17.60 10.74 10.25
CA ALA A 823 -18.47 10.66 11.42
C ALA A 823 -19.93 10.48 10.98
N PHE A 824 -20.68 9.64 11.71
CA PHE A 824 -22.12 9.50 11.55
C PHE A 824 -22.81 10.22 12.70
N LEU A 825 -23.60 11.25 12.39
CA LEU A 825 -24.41 11.97 13.37
C LEU A 825 -25.72 11.21 13.61
N ASP A 826 -26.00 10.89 14.86
CA ASP A 826 -27.25 10.27 15.29
C ASP A 826 -27.86 11.02 16.48
N ARG A 827 -29.11 10.70 16.78
CA ARG A 827 -29.82 11.20 17.94
C ARG A 827 -30.29 10.03 18.79
N VAL A 828 -29.78 9.96 20.02
CA VAL A 828 -30.16 8.90 20.96
C VAL A 828 -31.65 9.01 21.25
N ALA A 829 -32.41 7.95 20.94
CA ALA A 829 -33.87 7.99 20.98
C ALA A 829 -34.43 8.33 22.37
N ILE A 830 -33.77 7.84 23.44
CA ILE A 830 -34.24 8.00 24.82
C ILE A 830 -33.92 9.39 25.38
N THR A 831 -32.69 9.88 25.19
CA THR A 831 -32.23 11.15 25.79
C THR A 831 -32.42 12.35 24.88
N GLY A 832 -32.65 12.12 23.58
CA GLY A 832 -32.70 13.16 22.55
C GLY A 832 -31.36 13.82 22.25
N GLU A 833 -30.27 13.32 22.84
CA GLU A 833 -28.91 13.83 22.72
C GLU A 833 -28.33 13.53 21.34
N GLU A 834 -27.67 14.53 20.75
CA GLU A 834 -26.92 14.36 19.49
C GLU A 834 -25.55 13.75 19.78
N VAL A 835 -25.26 12.64 19.10
CA VAL A 835 -24.01 11.90 19.23
C VAL A 835 -23.41 11.69 17.85
N ILE A 836 -22.09 11.56 17.81
CA ILE A 836 -21.44 11.01 16.64
C ILE A 836 -20.89 9.63 16.93
N TYR A 837 -20.90 8.79 15.90
CA TYR A 837 -20.19 7.53 15.86
C TYR A 837 -19.10 7.62 14.78
N PHE A 838 -17.92 7.06 15.04
CA PHE A 838 -16.85 7.01 14.03
C PHE A 838 -15.86 5.89 14.33
N GLY A 839 -15.27 5.33 13.28
CA GLY A 839 -14.17 4.37 13.37
C GLY A 839 -12.82 5.05 13.23
N ALA A 840 -11.80 4.56 13.93
CA ALA A 840 -10.47 5.12 13.89
C ALA A 840 -9.41 4.09 13.46
N ASN A 841 -8.27 4.60 12.99
CA ASN A 841 -7.15 3.76 12.56
C ASN A 841 -6.44 3.05 13.73
N ASP A 842 -6.82 3.33 14.97
CA ASP A 842 -6.31 2.66 16.17
C ASP A 842 -7.06 1.35 16.51
N GLY A 843 -8.07 1.01 15.71
CA GLY A 843 -8.85 -0.21 15.84
C GLY A 843 -10.07 -0.11 16.74
N TYR A 844 -10.45 1.11 17.15
CA TYR A 844 -11.65 1.36 17.93
C TYR A 844 -12.77 2.02 17.12
N LEU A 845 -14.00 1.70 17.52
CA LEU A 845 -15.20 2.45 17.20
C LEU A 845 -15.56 3.33 18.40
N TYR A 846 -15.85 4.60 18.16
CA TYR A 846 -16.09 5.60 19.20
C TYR A 846 -17.52 6.15 19.16
N SER A 847 -18.01 6.57 20.32
CA SER A 847 -19.16 7.46 20.46
C SER A 847 -18.81 8.64 21.35
N VAL A 848 -19.11 9.85 20.86
CA VAL A 848 -18.95 11.10 21.61
C VAL A 848 -20.18 11.98 21.40
N ASN A 849 -20.45 12.87 22.36
CA ASN A 849 -21.49 13.88 22.19
C ASN A 849 -21.10 14.87 21.09
N ALA A 850 -22.00 15.11 20.14
CA ALA A 850 -21.72 15.91 18.94
C ALA A 850 -21.49 17.41 19.25
N ARG A 851 -22.00 17.92 20.38
CA ARG A 851 -21.95 19.35 20.74
C ARG A 851 -20.74 19.72 21.59
N ASN A 852 -20.28 18.83 22.46
CA ASN A 852 -19.22 19.13 23.42
C ASN A 852 -18.04 18.13 23.41
N GLY A 853 -18.08 17.10 22.57
CA GLY A 853 -16.99 16.13 22.43
C GLY A 853 -16.81 15.19 23.62
N VAL A 854 -17.75 15.18 24.58
CA VAL A 854 -17.68 14.31 25.76
C VAL A 854 -17.78 12.85 25.33
N PHE A 855 -16.78 12.08 25.75
CA PHE A 855 -16.69 10.65 25.53
C PHE A 855 -17.87 9.88 26.13
N ARG A 856 -18.51 9.00 25.35
CA ARG A 856 -19.60 8.13 25.82
C ARG A 856 -19.14 6.70 25.97
N TRP A 857 -18.60 6.12 24.90
CA TRP A 857 -18.07 4.76 24.91
C TRP A 857 -17.13 4.56 23.71
N ARG A 858 -16.30 3.52 23.78
CA ARG A 858 -15.61 2.97 22.62
C ARG A 858 -15.64 1.46 22.65
N ILE A 859 -15.60 0.83 21.48
CA ILE A 859 -15.45 -0.62 21.33
C ILE A 859 -14.15 -0.93 20.59
N ASN A 860 -13.36 -1.87 21.12
CA ASN A 860 -12.20 -2.43 20.44
C ASN A 860 -12.65 -3.46 19.37
N LEU A 861 -12.49 -3.12 18.08
CA LEU A 861 -12.72 -4.06 16.97
C LEU A 861 -11.45 -4.84 16.62
N ALA A 862 -10.37 -4.58 17.35
CA ALA A 862 -9.08 -5.23 17.20
C ALA A 862 -8.45 -5.06 15.81
N ALA A 863 -8.98 -4.20 14.92
CA ALA A 863 -8.43 -3.84 13.62
C ALA A 863 -8.93 -2.46 13.15
N PRO A 864 -8.11 -1.68 12.42
CA PRO A 864 -8.44 -0.33 11.94
C PRO A 864 -9.79 -0.26 11.22
N VAL A 865 -10.53 0.83 11.40
CA VAL A 865 -11.82 1.08 10.71
C VAL A 865 -11.66 2.26 9.77
N LEU A 866 -11.52 1.98 8.47
CA LEU A 866 -11.19 2.99 7.45
C LEU A 866 -12.42 3.51 6.70
N GLY A 867 -13.40 2.65 6.43
CA GLY A 867 -14.66 3.03 5.77
C GLY A 867 -15.63 3.72 6.72
N ASN A 868 -16.58 4.49 6.17
CA ASN A 868 -17.68 5.03 6.97
C ASN A 868 -18.56 3.90 7.53
N ILE A 869 -19.23 4.19 8.64
CA ILE A 869 -20.20 3.31 9.29
C ILE A 869 -21.63 3.61 8.81
N VAL A 870 -22.55 2.67 9.03
CA VAL A 870 -23.98 2.86 8.78
C VAL A 870 -24.79 2.41 9.98
N VAL A 871 -25.80 3.20 10.37
CA VAL A 871 -26.73 2.84 11.44
C VAL A 871 -28.11 2.57 10.82
N SER A 872 -28.71 1.44 11.16
CA SER A 872 -30.07 1.07 10.74
C SER A 872 -30.76 0.38 11.92
N GLU A 873 -31.93 0.89 12.30
CA GLU A 873 -32.78 0.29 13.35
C GLU A 873 -32.04 0.11 14.70
N GLY A 874 -31.20 1.09 15.08
CA GLY A 874 -30.40 1.03 16.32
C GLY A 874 -29.23 0.06 16.30
N VAL A 875 -28.92 -0.53 15.13
CA VAL A 875 -27.74 -1.36 14.91
C VAL A 875 -26.76 -0.62 13.99
N LEU A 876 -25.54 -0.46 14.47
CA LEU A 876 -24.41 0.07 13.73
C LEU A 876 -23.67 -1.07 13.04
N TYR A 877 -23.36 -0.88 11.76
CA TYR A 877 -22.54 -1.79 10.96
C TYR A 877 -21.23 -1.11 10.56
N ALA A 878 -20.12 -1.83 10.75
CA ALA A 878 -18.77 -1.37 10.42
C ALA A 878 -17.95 -2.51 9.79
N SER A 879 -17.09 -2.16 8.82
CA SER A 879 -16.07 -3.07 8.27
C SER A 879 -14.70 -2.67 8.81
N ASP A 880 -14.00 -3.63 9.43
CA ASP A 880 -12.60 -3.44 9.83
C ASP A 880 -11.63 -3.88 8.72
N PHE A 881 -10.41 -3.36 8.78
CA PHE A 881 -9.39 -3.61 7.78
C PHE A 881 -8.96 -5.08 7.71
N ALA A 882 -9.14 -5.87 8.77
CA ALA A 882 -8.85 -7.30 8.78
C ALA A 882 -9.91 -8.15 8.04
N GLY A 883 -10.97 -7.50 7.55
CA GLY A 883 -12.02 -8.14 6.76
C GLY A 883 -13.23 -8.57 7.56
N ASN A 884 -13.40 -8.10 8.79
CA ASN A 884 -14.57 -8.44 9.59
C ASN A 884 -15.64 -7.35 9.50
N VAL A 885 -16.89 -7.79 9.35
CA VAL A 885 -18.08 -6.94 9.43
C VAL A 885 -18.72 -7.14 10.80
N TRP A 886 -18.93 -6.03 11.51
CA TRP A 886 -19.45 -5.99 12.86
C TRP A 886 -20.85 -5.42 12.86
N ALA A 887 -21.77 -6.05 13.59
CA ALA A 887 -23.08 -5.50 13.93
C ALA A 887 -23.16 -5.21 15.42
N ILE A 888 -23.44 -3.97 15.79
CA ILE A 888 -23.35 -3.47 17.17
C ILE A 888 -24.64 -2.73 17.52
N SER A 889 -25.33 -3.18 18.58
CA SER A 889 -26.45 -2.44 19.18
C SER A 889 -25.91 -1.14 19.78
N VAL A 890 -26.49 0.01 19.38
CA VAL A 890 -26.10 1.34 19.87
C VAL A 890 -27.24 2.13 20.52
N ASN A 891 -28.43 1.53 20.58
CA ASN A 891 -29.62 2.02 21.27
C ASN A 891 -30.14 1.02 22.31
#